data_AF-A0A4S1CEU7-F1
#
_entry.id   AF-A0A4S1CEU7-F1
#
_cell.length_a   1.000
_cell.length_b   1.000
_cell.length_c   1.000
_cell.angle_alpha   90.00
_cell.angle_beta   90.00
_cell.angle_gamma   90.00
#
_symmetry.space_group_name_H-M   'P 1'
#
loop_
_entity.id
_entity.type
_entity.pdbx_description
1 polymer ?
#
loop_
_entity_poly.entity_id
_entity_poly.type
_entity_poly.pdbx_seq_one_letter_code
_entity_poly.pdbx_strand_id
1 'polypeptide(L)'
;MAVLATVLGHPRIGITRDLKKALEAYWSGATPAESLLATAQEIRSRHWHFMKEAGVDQIPCNDFSLYDHMLDMAVTVGAVPPRFAGIATPLNRYFAMARGIQDRGAGIDLSPLEMTKWFDTNYHYIVPELEPNQAFKLDPTKIMAELTEAQALGIAARPVIPGPVTFLKLSKFAGEAPAGSDTLDLLERLLPVYEELFALLAGHGVSWLQLDEPGLCFDLDAKSREAYSSALARLGACPKRPALLIATYFGSIGDNLSLVTASGCEALHIDLVRAPAELDAVLAALPTQMKLSLGVVDGRNVWRCDLDQAHRTIRQAVTKLGSERVMVATSCSLLHVPVDLDAEMKIDPELKSWMAFAAQKVAEVRALADAAECEKPEDAFWGQAASALARRRAAAATSNPEVRRRAEQVTDGMLRRISPFSVRIARQKEHYGLPLLPTTTIGSFPQSKQVREARSKWRSGSLDGAGYEVFMKEEIRLCVEKQEKLGLDVLVHGEFERTDMVEYFGEQLEGFAFTQNGWVQSYGSRCVKPPVLFGDVARPRPMTVDWSRYAQSLSDRPVKGMLTGPVTILQWSFVRNDQPRSETCRQIALALRDEVADLEQAGIAMIQVDEPAIREGLPLRRGEWSAYLEWAVEAFRLATSGVRDETQIHTHMCYSEFGDILASIVAMDADVLSIESSRSRMELLGNFRQQGYPNDVGPGIYDIHSPRVPSIEEMVALLELACEVLPVERLWVNPDCGLKTRGWPEIEASLANMVDAARQVRSRHATG
;
A
#
# COMPACT_ATOMS: atom_id res chain seq x y z
N MET A 1 8.77 13.88 -36.74
CA MET A 1 9.40 14.38 -35.50
C MET A 1 9.61 13.17 -34.61
N ALA A 2 10.69 13.09 -33.83
CA ALA A 2 10.92 11.93 -32.97
C ALA A 2 9.79 11.79 -31.93
N VAL A 3 9.40 10.56 -31.63
CA VAL A 3 8.46 10.24 -30.55
C VAL A 3 9.12 10.58 -29.22
N LEU A 4 8.38 11.26 -28.33
CA LEU A 4 8.92 11.74 -27.06
C LEU A 4 8.99 10.62 -26.02
N ALA A 5 10.12 10.52 -25.32
CA ALA A 5 10.29 9.71 -24.12
C ALA A 5 9.90 10.52 -22.88
N THR A 6 9.04 9.96 -22.03
CA THR A 6 8.61 10.63 -20.79
C THR A 6 8.52 9.70 -19.60
N VAL A 7 8.83 10.21 -18.41
CA VAL A 7 8.69 9.50 -17.13
C VAL A 7 7.70 10.27 -16.27
N LEU A 8 6.73 9.60 -15.67
CA LEU A 8 5.66 10.26 -14.90
C LEU A 8 6.11 10.75 -13.51
N GLY A 9 7.21 10.21 -12.98
CA GLY A 9 7.80 10.55 -11.69
C GLY A 9 8.91 9.55 -11.33
N HIS A 10 9.78 9.90 -10.39
CA HIS A 10 10.94 9.09 -10.00
C HIS A 10 10.93 8.74 -8.49
N PRO A 11 11.40 7.55 -8.07
CA PRO A 11 11.49 7.23 -6.65
C PRO A 11 12.47 8.17 -5.93
N ARG A 12 12.03 8.68 -4.78
CA ARG A 12 12.67 9.81 -4.08
C ARG A 12 13.48 9.45 -2.84
N ILE A 13 13.46 8.19 -2.39
CA ILE A 13 14.13 7.81 -1.15
C ILE A 13 15.67 7.73 -1.27
N GLY A 14 16.19 7.57 -2.50
CA GLY A 14 17.60 7.33 -2.79
C GLY A 14 18.02 5.87 -2.57
N ILE A 15 19.07 5.43 -3.29
CA ILE A 15 19.50 4.02 -3.32
C ILE A 15 19.78 3.47 -1.91
N THR A 16 20.43 4.25 -1.04
CA THR A 16 20.74 3.83 0.34
C THR A 16 19.74 4.34 1.38
N ARG A 17 18.56 4.79 0.91
CA ARG A 17 17.54 5.51 1.69
C ARG A 17 18.10 6.80 2.30
N ASP A 18 18.80 7.57 1.49
CA ASP A 18 19.46 8.82 1.88
C ASP A 18 18.44 9.81 2.49
N LEU A 19 17.27 9.95 1.86
CA LEU A 19 16.20 10.82 2.36
C LEU A 19 15.66 10.34 3.71
N LYS A 20 15.50 9.02 3.91
CA LYS A 20 15.04 8.46 5.19
C LYS A 20 15.96 8.87 6.34
N LYS A 21 17.28 8.69 6.15
CA LYS A 21 18.29 9.00 7.17
C LYS A 21 18.26 10.49 7.53
N ALA A 22 18.17 11.37 6.53
CA ALA A 22 18.08 12.80 6.74
C ALA A 22 16.79 13.22 7.47
N LEU A 23 15.64 12.64 7.11
CA LEU A 23 14.35 12.90 7.78
C LEU A 23 14.39 12.47 9.25
N GLU A 24 14.88 11.27 9.53
CA GLU A 24 14.94 10.74 10.90
C GLU A 24 15.92 11.51 11.78
N ALA A 25 17.08 11.92 11.23
CA ALA A 25 18.04 12.76 11.95
C ALA A 25 17.47 14.15 12.26
N TYR A 26 16.71 14.73 11.32
CA TYR A 26 16.03 16.00 11.54
C TYR A 26 14.95 15.88 12.63
N TRP A 27 14.07 14.87 12.56
CA TRP A 27 13.00 14.70 13.54
C TRP A 27 13.50 14.33 14.95
N SER A 28 14.67 13.70 15.07
CA SER A 28 15.29 13.46 16.37
C SER A 28 16.05 14.67 16.92
N GLY A 29 16.10 15.79 16.18
CA GLY A 29 16.89 16.97 16.53
C GLY A 29 18.40 16.80 16.38
N ALA A 30 18.86 15.73 15.70
CA ALA A 30 20.28 15.45 15.52
C ALA A 30 20.94 16.34 14.45
N THR A 31 20.16 16.81 13.47
CA THR A 31 20.62 17.72 12.41
C THR A 31 19.62 18.86 12.19
N PRO A 32 20.08 20.05 11.78
CA PRO A 32 19.20 21.18 11.51
C PRO A 32 18.47 21.03 10.16
N ALA A 33 17.50 21.90 9.88
CA ALA A 33 16.63 21.82 8.69
C ALA A 33 17.42 21.94 7.37
N GLU A 34 18.46 22.76 7.37
CA GLU A 34 19.32 23.03 6.22
C GLU A 34 20.00 21.75 5.72
N SER A 35 20.39 20.85 6.62
CA SER A 35 20.99 19.56 6.26
C SER A 35 20.01 18.63 5.55
N LEU A 36 18.75 18.62 5.99
CA LEU A 36 17.68 17.85 5.33
C LEU A 36 17.41 18.41 3.93
N LEU A 37 17.28 19.73 3.81
CA LEU A 37 16.98 20.38 2.53
C LEU A 37 18.13 20.24 1.53
N ALA A 38 19.39 20.29 1.99
CA ALA A 38 20.56 20.02 1.15
C ALA A 38 20.56 18.57 0.62
N THR A 39 20.27 17.59 1.48
CA THR A 39 20.15 16.18 1.06
C THR A 39 19.04 16.01 0.03
N ALA A 40 17.89 16.65 0.24
CA ALA A 40 16.77 16.62 -0.71
C ALA A 40 17.15 17.22 -2.07
N GLN A 41 17.86 18.35 -2.09
CA GLN A 41 18.36 18.99 -3.31
C GLN A 41 19.36 18.11 -4.07
N GLU A 42 20.29 17.46 -3.36
CA GLU A 42 21.26 16.53 -3.95
C GLU A 42 20.57 15.36 -4.65
N ILE A 43 19.57 14.77 -3.98
CA ILE A 43 18.78 13.66 -4.54
C ILE A 43 18.05 14.10 -5.81
N ARG A 44 17.35 15.24 -5.79
CA ARG A 44 16.66 15.79 -6.98
C ARG A 44 17.62 16.01 -8.14
N SER A 45 18.73 16.69 -7.87
CA SER A 45 19.75 17.00 -8.87
C SER A 45 20.29 15.73 -9.53
N ARG A 46 20.61 14.71 -8.73
CA ARG A 46 21.07 13.40 -9.24
C ARG A 46 20.03 12.74 -10.13
N HIS A 47 18.76 12.73 -9.73
CA HIS A 47 17.69 12.10 -10.53
C HIS A 47 17.47 12.81 -11.86
N TRP A 48 17.46 14.15 -11.86
CA TRP A 48 17.30 14.91 -13.10
C TRP A 48 18.48 14.74 -14.05
N HIS A 49 19.71 14.77 -13.54
CA HIS A 49 20.90 14.47 -14.35
C HIS A 49 20.85 13.08 -14.95
N PHE A 50 20.54 12.07 -14.13
CA PHE A 50 20.38 10.69 -14.58
C PHE A 50 19.37 10.56 -15.73
N MET A 51 18.16 11.12 -15.57
CA MET A 51 17.13 11.05 -16.63
C MET A 51 17.54 11.81 -17.89
N LYS A 52 18.23 12.95 -17.75
CA LYS A 52 18.77 13.72 -18.88
C LYS A 52 19.85 12.94 -19.64
N GLU A 53 20.77 12.30 -18.93
CA GLU A 53 21.81 11.45 -19.51
C GLU A 53 21.24 10.21 -20.20
N ALA A 54 20.14 9.67 -19.65
CA ALA A 54 19.39 8.58 -20.28
C ALA A 54 18.52 9.03 -21.48
N GLY A 55 18.53 10.33 -21.83
CA GLY A 55 17.83 10.86 -23.01
C GLY A 55 16.32 11.03 -22.86
N VAL A 56 15.80 11.17 -21.63
CA VAL A 56 14.38 11.49 -21.40
C VAL A 56 14.07 12.90 -21.90
N ASP A 57 13.06 13.03 -22.77
CA ASP A 57 12.67 14.32 -23.36
C ASP A 57 11.85 15.18 -22.39
N GLN A 58 10.98 14.56 -21.60
CA GLN A 58 10.15 15.23 -20.60
C GLN A 58 10.44 14.68 -19.20
N ILE A 59 11.30 15.39 -18.48
CA ILE A 59 11.79 15.03 -17.13
C ILE A 59 10.82 15.58 -16.08
N PRO A 60 10.31 14.75 -15.15
CA PRO A 60 9.39 15.21 -14.10
C PRO A 60 10.10 16.11 -13.08
N CYS A 61 9.35 17.06 -12.54
CA CYS A 61 9.71 17.90 -11.39
C CYS A 61 8.48 18.02 -10.49
N ASN A 62 8.67 18.39 -9.22
CA ASN A 62 7.62 18.38 -8.20
C ASN A 62 7.09 16.98 -7.81
N ASP A 63 7.60 15.92 -8.42
CA ASP A 63 7.40 14.53 -8.03
C ASP A 63 8.12 14.18 -6.70
N PHE A 64 9.22 14.89 -6.42
CA PHE A 64 9.91 14.81 -5.14
C PHE A 64 9.03 15.36 -4.00
N SER A 65 9.13 14.74 -2.82
CA SER A 65 8.50 15.23 -1.58
C SER A 65 9.35 14.84 -0.38
N LEU A 66 9.27 15.64 0.67
CA LEU A 66 9.83 15.30 1.97
C LEU A 66 8.96 14.28 2.73
N TYR A 67 7.69 14.13 2.37
CA TYR A 67 6.81 13.17 3.02
C TYR A 67 5.78 12.57 2.05
N ASP A 68 4.90 13.42 1.51
CA ASP A 68 3.80 13.02 0.64
C ASP A 68 3.39 14.13 -0.34
N HIS A 69 3.07 13.74 -1.58
CA HIS A 69 2.76 14.68 -2.66
C HIS A 69 1.32 15.24 -2.59
N MET A 70 0.37 14.53 -1.98
CA MET A 70 -0.95 15.10 -1.68
C MET A 70 -0.87 16.13 -0.56
N LEU A 71 -0.04 15.88 0.47
CA LEU A 71 0.28 16.89 1.49
C LEU A 71 0.97 18.12 0.89
N ASP A 72 1.91 17.92 -0.04
CA ASP A 72 2.53 19.02 -0.77
C ASP A 72 1.49 19.84 -1.54
N MET A 73 0.52 19.18 -2.18
CA MET A 73 -0.58 19.85 -2.88
C MET A 73 -1.46 20.63 -1.90
N ALA A 74 -1.80 20.05 -0.75
CA ALA A 74 -2.59 20.72 0.29
C ALA A 74 -1.92 22.01 0.77
N VAL A 75 -0.60 21.98 1.00
CA VAL A 75 0.17 23.20 1.30
C VAL A 75 0.16 24.17 0.11
N THR A 76 0.36 23.66 -1.11
CA THR A 76 0.38 24.47 -2.35
C THR A 76 -0.90 25.28 -2.51
N VAL A 77 -2.06 24.72 -2.16
CA VAL A 77 -3.36 25.42 -2.28
C VAL A 77 -3.79 26.14 -1.00
N GLY A 78 -2.94 26.13 0.04
CA GLY A 78 -3.22 26.77 1.32
C GLY A 78 -4.25 26.03 2.19
N ALA A 79 -4.52 24.75 1.94
CA ALA A 79 -5.41 23.89 2.70
C ALA A 79 -4.71 23.34 3.97
N VAL A 80 -4.28 24.24 4.85
CA VAL A 80 -3.63 23.91 6.12
C VAL A 80 -4.65 24.07 7.26
N PRO A 81 -5.01 23.01 8.01
CA PRO A 81 -6.04 23.13 9.05
C PRO A 81 -5.64 24.11 10.16
N PRO A 82 -6.57 24.92 10.70
CA PRO A 82 -6.27 25.97 11.67
C PRO A 82 -5.54 25.47 12.92
N ARG A 83 -5.77 24.22 13.34
CA ARG A 83 -5.11 23.62 14.52
C ARG A 83 -3.57 23.56 14.40
N PHE A 84 -3.02 23.62 13.18
CA PHE A 84 -1.58 23.63 12.94
C PHE A 84 -1.01 25.03 12.72
N ALA A 85 -1.85 26.08 12.67
CA ALA A 85 -1.41 27.44 12.38
C ALA A 85 -0.42 27.98 13.44
N GLY A 86 -0.55 27.53 14.69
CA GLY A 86 0.35 27.90 15.80
C GLY A 86 1.77 27.31 15.71
N ILE A 87 2.03 26.36 14.82
CA ILE A 87 3.37 25.81 14.62
C ILE A 87 4.21 26.82 13.82
N ALA A 88 5.29 27.29 14.44
CA ALA A 88 6.02 28.48 14.02
C ALA A 88 6.68 28.37 12.64
N THR A 89 7.37 27.26 12.34
CA THR A 89 8.10 27.11 11.07
C THR A 89 7.25 26.33 10.05
N PRO A 90 7.23 26.74 8.76
CA PRO A 90 6.50 26.00 7.72
C PRO A 90 6.89 24.53 7.62
N LEU A 91 8.18 24.21 7.76
CA LEU A 91 8.67 22.83 7.70
C LEU A 91 8.19 21.99 8.90
N ASN A 92 8.23 22.53 10.13
CA ASN A 92 7.67 21.81 11.28
C ASN A 92 6.16 21.67 11.16
N ARG A 93 5.47 22.67 10.62
CA ARG A 93 4.02 22.60 10.39
C ARG A 93 3.67 21.50 9.38
N TYR A 94 4.42 21.40 8.29
CA TYR A 94 4.30 20.32 7.30
C TYR A 94 4.43 18.95 7.97
N PHE A 95 5.47 18.73 8.78
CA PHE A 95 5.64 17.45 9.47
C PHE A 95 4.64 17.21 10.60
N ALA A 96 4.16 18.26 11.28
CA ALA A 96 3.12 18.15 12.29
C ALA A 96 1.80 17.66 11.69
N MET A 97 1.44 18.14 10.49
CA MET A 97 0.29 17.60 9.75
C MET A 97 0.48 16.12 9.41
N ALA A 98 1.68 15.71 8.98
CA ALA A 98 1.95 14.34 8.58
C ALA A 98 2.06 13.33 9.75
N ARG A 99 2.59 13.76 10.90
CA ARG A 99 3.04 12.85 11.98
C ARG A 99 2.55 13.22 13.38
N GLY A 100 1.86 14.35 13.53
CA GLY A 100 1.49 14.90 14.82
C GLY A 100 2.67 15.53 15.55
N ILE A 101 2.38 16.19 16.66
CA ILE A 101 3.39 16.77 17.54
C ILE A 101 2.86 16.77 18.98
N GLN A 102 3.69 16.31 19.91
CA GLN A 102 3.41 16.36 21.34
C GLN A 102 4.60 16.98 22.07
N ASP A 103 4.37 18.12 22.70
CA ASP A 103 5.31 18.80 23.60
C ASP A 103 4.54 19.23 24.85
N ARG A 104 4.66 18.42 25.92
CA ARG A 104 4.00 18.67 27.20
C ARG A 104 4.51 19.93 27.89
N GLY A 105 5.77 20.32 27.66
CA GLY A 105 6.34 21.53 28.23
C GLY A 105 5.76 22.80 27.60
N ALA A 106 5.41 22.72 26.31
CA ALA A 106 4.75 23.79 25.57
C ALA A 106 3.20 23.68 25.55
N GLY A 107 2.62 22.64 26.17
CA GLY A 107 1.17 22.39 26.16
C GLY A 107 0.62 22.02 24.77
N ILE A 108 1.46 21.50 23.87
CA ILE A 108 1.09 21.12 22.51
C ILE A 108 0.78 19.62 22.48
N ASP A 109 -0.41 19.26 22.02
CA ASP A 109 -0.80 17.88 21.72
C ASP A 109 -1.72 17.87 20.48
N LEU A 110 -1.11 17.75 19.30
CA LEU A 110 -1.81 17.79 18.02
C LEU A 110 -1.69 16.43 17.32
N SER A 111 -2.85 15.82 17.07
CA SER A 111 -2.94 14.59 16.27
C SER A 111 -2.62 14.86 14.80
N PRO A 112 -1.97 13.91 14.09
CA PRO A 112 -1.73 14.01 12.65
C PRO A 112 -3.04 14.05 11.86
N LEU A 113 -2.94 14.43 10.59
CA LEU A 113 -3.96 14.15 9.57
C LEU A 113 -4.07 12.64 9.35
N GLU A 114 -5.21 12.22 8.80
CA GLU A 114 -5.41 10.83 8.39
C GLU A 114 -4.44 10.44 7.27
N MET A 115 -4.04 9.17 7.26
CA MET A 115 -3.21 8.57 6.22
C MET A 115 -3.94 7.35 5.66
N THR A 116 -4.04 7.26 4.34
CA THR A 116 -4.70 6.14 3.67
C THR A 116 -3.97 5.75 2.38
N LYS A 117 -4.34 4.61 1.80
CA LYS A 117 -3.68 4.05 0.60
C LYS A 117 -3.92 4.94 -0.62
N TRP A 118 -2.88 5.12 -1.43
CA TRP A 118 -2.97 5.73 -2.74
C TRP A 118 -3.46 4.68 -3.74
N PHE A 119 -4.77 4.70 -4.01
CA PHE A 119 -5.44 3.73 -4.89
C PHE A 119 -5.14 2.27 -4.46
N ASP A 120 -4.87 1.37 -5.41
CA ASP A 120 -4.57 -0.05 -5.18
C ASP A 120 -3.05 -0.30 -5.01
N THR A 121 -2.34 0.66 -4.39
CA THR A 121 -0.89 0.58 -4.14
C THR A 121 -0.56 0.51 -2.65
N ASN A 122 0.65 0.05 -2.31
CA ASN A 122 1.14 0.06 -0.94
C ASN A 122 1.76 1.42 -0.51
N TYR A 123 1.67 2.44 -1.37
CA TYR A 123 1.99 3.82 -1.01
C TYR A 123 0.79 4.45 -0.30
N HIS A 124 1.05 5.26 0.72
CA HIS A 124 0.01 5.99 1.45
C HIS A 124 0.20 7.49 1.27
N TYR A 125 -0.90 8.20 1.13
CA TYR A 125 -0.93 9.65 1.10
C TYR A 125 -1.57 10.18 2.38
N ILE A 126 -1.27 11.44 2.69
CA ILE A 126 -1.91 12.15 3.80
C ILE A 126 -3.19 12.80 3.28
N VAL A 127 -4.32 12.41 3.84
CA VAL A 127 -5.65 12.88 3.44
C VAL A 127 -5.76 14.37 3.80
N PRO A 128 -5.91 15.28 2.82
CA PRO A 128 -6.12 16.68 3.14
C PRO A 128 -7.45 16.85 3.90
N GLU A 129 -7.41 17.60 4.99
CA GLU A 129 -8.60 17.97 5.75
C GLU A 129 -9.02 19.39 5.38
N LEU A 130 -10.25 19.53 4.90
CA LEU A 130 -10.83 20.76 4.39
C LEU A 130 -11.95 21.27 5.31
N GLU A 131 -12.23 22.56 5.25
CA GLU A 131 -13.43 23.14 5.87
C GLU A 131 -14.58 23.25 4.86
N PRO A 132 -15.86 23.15 5.26
CA PRO A 132 -17.00 23.31 4.35
C PRO A 132 -17.02 24.62 3.56
N ASN A 133 -16.38 25.68 4.08
CA ASN A 133 -16.24 26.97 3.42
C ASN A 133 -14.77 27.33 3.14
N GLN A 134 -13.91 26.32 2.92
CA GLN A 134 -12.48 26.47 2.74
C GLN A 134 -12.14 27.61 1.78
N ALA A 135 -11.30 28.53 2.24
CA ALA A 135 -10.61 29.46 1.38
C ALA A 135 -9.27 28.85 0.96
N PHE A 136 -8.97 28.94 -0.34
CA PHE A 136 -7.69 28.49 -0.89
C PHE A 136 -6.83 29.70 -1.22
N LYS A 137 -5.52 29.55 -1.05
CA LYS A 137 -4.53 30.57 -1.39
C LYS A 137 -3.27 29.88 -1.89
N LEU A 138 -2.77 30.32 -3.04
CA LEU A 138 -1.56 29.76 -3.62
C LEU A 138 -0.35 29.99 -2.71
N ASP A 139 0.36 28.91 -2.40
CA ASP A 139 1.74 28.90 -1.91
C ASP A 139 2.60 28.10 -2.91
N PRO A 140 3.22 28.78 -3.89
CA PRO A 140 3.95 28.09 -4.96
C PRO A 140 5.40 27.78 -4.55
N THR A 141 5.78 28.02 -3.29
CA THR A 141 7.19 28.06 -2.84
C THR A 141 7.96 26.79 -3.21
N LYS A 142 7.40 25.60 -2.97
CA LYS A 142 8.05 24.32 -3.30
C LYS A 142 8.24 24.15 -4.81
N ILE A 143 7.16 24.27 -5.57
CA ILE A 143 7.17 24.02 -7.02
C ILE A 143 8.15 24.97 -7.71
N MET A 144 8.16 26.24 -7.31
CA MET A 144 9.05 27.24 -7.89
C MET A 144 10.51 27.04 -7.50
N ALA A 145 10.78 26.62 -6.27
CA ALA A 145 12.14 26.30 -5.83
C ALA A 145 12.71 25.14 -6.65
N GLU A 146 11.98 24.03 -6.77
CA GLU A 146 12.43 22.87 -7.55
C GLU A 146 12.57 23.18 -9.04
N LEU A 147 11.64 23.97 -9.60
CA LEU A 147 11.74 24.41 -11.00
C LEU A 147 13.01 25.26 -11.23
N THR A 148 13.28 26.20 -10.32
CA THR A 148 14.48 27.06 -10.40
C THR A 148 15.76 26.22 -10.30
N GLU A 149 15.79 25.21 -9.42
CA GLU A 149 16.90 24.26 -9.31
C GLU A 149 17.11 23.50 -10.63
N ALA A 150 16.06 22.92 -11.22
CA ALA A 150 16.14 22.19 -12.48
C ALA A 150 16.61 23.10 -13.63
N GLN A 151 16.08 24.33 -13.71
CA GLN A 151 16.47 25.31 -14.71
C GLN A 151 17.95 25.72 -14.59
N ALA A 152 18.46 25.87 -13.36
CA ALA A 152 19.87 26.16 -13.11
C ALA A 152 20.81 25.05 -13.62
N LEU A 153 20.31 23.80 -13.69
CA LEU A 153 21.02 22.65 -14.28
C LEU A 153 20.81 22.53 -15.81
N GLY A 154 20.13 23.49 -16.44
CA GLY A 154 19.78 23.47 -17.85
C GLY A 154 18.81 22.33 -18.20
N ILE A 155 17.86 22.05 -17.30
CA ILE A 155 16.88 20.98 -17.44
C ILE A 155 15.50 21.61 -17.65
N ALA A 156 14.90 21.35 -18.82
CA ALA A 156 13.53 21.75 -19.12
C ALA A 156 12.55 20.77 -18.45
N ALA A 157 12.30 20.98 -17.15
CA ALA A 157 11.48 20.08 -16.38
C ALA A 157 9.97 20.30 -16.60
N ARG A 158 9.21 19.21 -16.48
CA ARG A 158 7.74 19.18 -16.49
C ARG A 158 7.24 19.00 -15.05
N PRO A 159 6.66 20.03 -14.41
CA PRO A 159 6.05 19.86 -13.11
C PRO A 159 4.93 18.82 -13.14
N VAL A 160 4.76 18.10 -12.03
CA VAL A 160 3.71 17.11 -11.80
C VAL A 160 2.90 17.54 -10.58
N ILE A 161 1.58 17.59 -10.70
CA ILE A 161 0.67 17.94 -9.61
C ILE A 161 -0.59 17.06 -9.63
N PRO A 162 -1.17 16.72 -8.47
CA PRO A 162 -2.55 16.21 -8.42
C PRO A 162 -3.53 17.20 -9.04
N GLY A 163 -4.40 16.71 -9.91
CA GLY A 163 -5.48 17.52 -10.49
C GLY A 163 -6.54 17.88 -9.43
N PRO A 164 -7.30 18.97 -9.66
CA PRO A 164 -8.18 19.54 -8.64
C PRO A 164 -9.32 18.60 -8.24
N VAL A 165 -9.81 17.76 -9.16
CA VAL A 165 -10.96 16.89 -8.87
C VAL A 165 -10.49 15.69 -8.07
N THR A 166 -9.40 15.03 -8.48
CA THR A 166 -8.76 13.98 -7.66
C THR A 166 -8.35 14.52 -6.29
N PHE A 167 -7.78 15.73 -6.21
CA PHE A 167 -7.41 16.34 -4.94
C PHE A 167 -8.61 16.45 -3.99
N LEU A 168 -9.73 17.02 -4.45
CA LEU A 168 -10.93 17.17 -3.62
C LEU A 168 -11.56 15.82 -3.27
N LYS A 169 -11.71 14.89 -4.23
CA LYS A 169 -12.29 13.56 -3.99
C LYS A 169 -11.48 12.73 -2.99
N LEU A 170 -10.17 12.93 -2.95
CA LEU A 170 -9.25 12.26 -2.03
C LEU A 170 -9.01 13.06 -0.74
N SER A 171 -9.72 14.18 -0.57
CA SER A 171 -9.77 14.97 0.68
C SER A 171 -11.01 14.62 1.49
N LYS A 172 -11.04 15.08 2.74
CA LYS A 172 -12.23 14.98 3.62
C LYS A 172 -12.51 16.29 4.32
N PHE A 173 -13.73 16.46 4.84
CA PHE A 173 -14.00 17.57 5.77
C PHE A 173 -13.41 17.28 7.16
N ALA A 174 -12.93 18.32 7.84
CA ALA A 174 -12.52 18.23 9.23
C ALA A 174 -13.75 18.10 10.15
N GLY A 175 -13.81 17.02 10.95
CA GLY A 175 -14.94 16.76 11.85
C GLY A 175 -16.19 16.22 11.14
N GLU A 176 -17.36 16.37 11.77
CA GLU A 176 -18.64 15.98 11.15
C GLU A 176 -18.97 16.95 10.01
N ALA A 177 -19.00 16.41 8.79
CA ALA A 177 -19.44 17.13 7.61
C ALA A 177 -20.93 17.48 7.73
N PRO A 178 -21.38 18.69 7.30
CA PRO A 178 -22.79 18.95 7.14
C PRO A 178 -23.47 17.85 6.30
N ALA A 179 -24.66 17.41 6.71
CA ALA A 179 -25.35 16.33 6.01
C ALA A 179 -25.53 16.66 4.51
N GLY A 180 -25.01 15.79 3.64
CA GLY A 180 -25.07 15.95 2.19
C GLY A 180 -24.00 16.87 1.57
N SER A 181 -23.06 17.42 2.35
CA SER A 181 -21.91 18.17 1.79
C SER A 181 -20.88 17.23 1.17
N ASP A 182 -20.26 17.68 0.08
CA ASP A 182 -19.22 16.97 -0.65
C ASP A 182 -18.01 17.90 -0.82
N THR A 183 -16.78 17.39 -0.75
CA THR A 183 -15.58 18.19 -0.98
C THR A 183 -15.54 18.78 -2.39
N LEU A 184 -16.21 18.16 -3.37
CA LEU A 184 -16.40 18.71 -4.72
C LEU A 184 -17.15 20.04 -4.75
N ASP A 185 -17.94 20.37 -3.72
CA ASP A 185 -18.62 21.67 -3.62
C ASP A 185 -17.61 22.85 -3.48
N LEU A 186 -16.36 22.55 -3.15
CA LEU A 186 -15.26 23.51 -3.06
C LEU A 186 -14.56 23.77 -4.40
N LEU A 187 -14.91 23.06 -5.47
CA LEU A 187 -14.20 23.11 -6.75
C LEU A 187 -14.11 24.52 -7.34
N GLU A 188 -15.20 25.27 -7.35
CA GLU A 188 -15.22 26.64 -7.89
C GLU A 188 -14.32 27.62 -7.12
N ARG A 189 -14.04 27.32 -5.83
CA ARG A 189 -13.10 28.09 -5.00
C ARG A 189 -11.64 27.65 -5.22
N LEU A 190 -11.43 26.39 -5.60
CA LEU A 190 -10.12 25.81 -5.81
C LEU A 190 -9.54 26.15 -7.19
N LEU A 191 -10.37 26.12 -8.24
CA LEU A 191 -9.92 26.33 -9.63
C LEU A 191 -9.15 27.65 -9.87
N PRO A 192 -9.53 28.81 -9.28
CA PRO A 192 -8.74 30.03 -9.40
C PRO A 192 -7.29 29.90 -8.93
N VAL A 193 -7.03 29.08 -7.91
CA VAL A 193 -5.66 28.84 -7.38
C VAL A 193 -4.84 27.99 -8.35
N TYR A 194 -5.46 27.01 -9.02
CA TYR A 194 -4.82 26.26 -10.09
C TYR A 194 -4.52 27.15 -11.30
N GLU A 195 -5.45 28.02 -11.71
CA GLU A 195 -5.24 28.99 -12.80
C GLU A 195 -4.09 29.96 -12.49
N GLU A 196 -4.00 30.45 -11.24
CA GLU A 196 -2.88 31.28 -10.78
C GLU A 196 -1.54 30.53 -10.87
N LEU A 197 -1.51 29.27 -10.42
CA LEU A 197 -0.32 28.42 -10.53
C LEU A 197 0.07 28.20 -12.00
N PHE A 198 -0.90 27.96 -12.89
CA PHE A 198 -0.62 27.72 -14.31
C PHE A 198 -0.02 28.96 -14.97
N ALA A 199 -0.57 30.14 -14.68
CA ALA A 199 -0.04 31.40 -15.16
C ALA A 199 1.39 31.64 -14.65
N LEU A 200 1.66 31.30 -13.39
CA LEU A 200 2.99 31.39 -12.79
C LEU A 200 3.99 30.46 -13.48
N LEU A 201 3.64 29.19 -13.69
CA LEU A 201 4.48 28.21 -14.37
C LEU A 201 4.75 28.60 -15.82
N ALA A 202 3.72 29.03 -16.56
CA ALA A 202 3.87 29.52 -17.92
C ALA A 202 4.80 30.75 -17.98
N GLY A 203 4.67 31.67 -17.03
CA GLY A 203 5.55 32.84 -16.89
C GLY A 203 7.02 32.50 -16.63
N HIS A 204 7.30 31.30 -16.10
CA HIS A 204 8.66 30.78 -15.88
C HIS A 204 9.12 29.83 -17.00
N GLY A 205 8.45 29.86 -18.16
CA GLY A 205 8.87 29.10 -19.35
C GLY A 205 8.58 27.61 -19.29
N VAL A 206 7.73 27.16 -18.37
CA VAL A 206 7.28 25.77 -18.32
C VAL A 206 6.45 25.45 -19.56
N SER A 207 6.91 24.51 -20.37
CA SER A 207 6.25 24.14 -21.63
C SER A 207 5.14 23.11 -21.43
N TRP A 208 5.33 22.18 -20.49
CA TRP A 208 4.38 21.11 -20.18
C TRP A 208 4.11 21.06 -18.68
N LEU A 209 2.89 20.72 -18.30
CA LEU A 209 2.45 20.42 -16.95
C LEU A 209 1.69 19.09 -16.97
N GLN A 210 2.05 18.18 -16.08
CA GLN A 210 1.29 16.95 -15.87
C GLN A 210 0.29 17.16 -14.74
N LEU A 211 -0.99 16.96 -15.05
CA LEU A 211 -2.06 16.88 -14.06
C LEU A 211 -2.44 15.41 -13.85
N ASP A 212 -2.17 14.92 -12.66
CA ASP A 212 -2.56 13.57 -12.26
C ASP A 212 -4.04 13.56 -11.88
N GLU A 213 -4.87 12.97 -12.74
CA GLU A 213 -6.29 12.71 -12.48
C GLU A 213 -6.60 11.19 -12.48
N PRO A 214 -5.87 10.36 -11.70
CA PRO A 214 -6.14 8.92 -11.61
C PRO A 214 -7.54 8.59 -11.06
N GLY A 215 -8.22 9.56 -10.43
CA GLY A 215 -9.63 9.42 -10.06
C GLY A 215 -10.56 9.15 -11.25
N LEU A 216 -10.15 9.47 -12.48
CA LEU A 216 -10.88 9.12 -13.72
C LEU A 216 -10.92 7.61 -14.00
N CYS A 217 -10.09 6.81 -13.33
CA CYS A 217 -10.12 5.34 -13.43
C CYS A 217 -11.17 4.69 -12.52
N PHE A 218 -11.87 5.46 -11.68
CA PHE A 218 -12.98 4.98 -10.86
C PHE A 218 -14.32 5.00 -11.61
N ASP A 219 -15.30 4.27 -11.07
CA ASP A 219 -16.70 4.50 -11.42
C ASP A 219 -17.16 5.86 -10.86
N LEU A 220 -17.52 6.78 -11.75
CA LEU A 220 -17.88 8.15 -11.39
C LEU A 220 -19.40 8.33 -11.36
N ASP A 221 -19.89 8.91 -10.27
CA ASP A 221 -21.28 9.39 -10.18
C ASP A 221 -21.49 10.67 -11.00
N ALA A 222 -22.74 11.11 -11.11
CA ALA A 222 -23.10 12.28 -11.93
C ALA A 222 -22.36 13.55 -11.49
N LYS A 223 -22.25 13.77 -10.17
CA LYS A 223 -21.56 14.93 -9.59
C LYS A 223 -20.07 14.92 -9.89
N SER A 224 -19.40 13.77 -9.74
CA SER A 224 -17.99 13.62 -10.11
C SER A 224 -17.77 13.87 -11.60
N ARG A 225 -18.63 13.31 -12.48
CA ARG A 225 -18.50 13.51 -13.93
C ARG A 225 -18.66 14.99 -14.31
N GLU A 226 -19.61 15.69 -13.71
CA GLU A 226 -19.80 17.13 -13.90
C GLU A 226 -18.59 17.92 -13.42
N ALA A 227 -18.06 17.60 -12.23
CA ALA A 227 -16.86 18.23 -11.67
C ALA A 227 -15.65 18.07 -12.62
N TYR A 228 -15.39 16.86 -13.11
CA TYR A 228 -14.34 16.61 -14.11
C TYR A 228 -14.57 17.37 -15.40
N SER A 229 -15.79 17.32 -15.95
CA SER A 229 -16.13 18.01 -17.19
C SER A 229 -15.90 19.52 -17.07
N SER A 230 -16.37 20.14 -15.98
CA SER A 230 -16.24 21.58 -15.73
C SER A 230 -14.77 21.97 -15.50
N ALA A 231 -14.08 21.27 -14.58
CA ALA A 231 -12.70 21.56 -14.24
C ALA A 231 -11.77 21.44 -15.45
N LEU A 232 -11.83 20.32 -16.18
CA LEU A 232 -10.94 20.08 -17.31
C LEU A 232 -11.21 21.04 -18.47
N ALA A 233 -12.48 21.37 -18.76
CA ALA A 233 -12.81 22.37 -19.78
C ALA A 233 -12.32 23.77 -19.39
N ARG A 234 -12.51 24.18 -18.13
CA ARG A 234 -12.05 25.49 -17.63
C ARG A 234 -10.53 25.60 -17.65
N LEU A 235 -9.83 24.59 -17.13
CA LEU A 235 -8.37 24.56 -17.13
C LEU A 235 -7.81 24.46 -18.56
N GLY A 236 -8.42 23.66 -19.43
CA GLY A 236 -8.07 23.57 -20.84
C GLY A 236 -8.25 24.90 -21.58
N ALA A 237 -9.28 25.69 -21.25
CA ALA A 237 -9.51 27.01 -21.83
C ALA A 237 -8.68 28.15 -21.20
N CYS A 238 -7.91 27.89 -20.15
CA CYS A 238 -7.12 28.92 -19.47
C CYS A 238 -6.09 29.53 -20.45
N PRO A 239 -6.06 30.86 -20.65
CA PRO A 239 -5.25 31.49 -21.70
C PRO A 239 -3.76 31.56 -21.38
N LYS A 240 -3.38 31.48 -20.10
CA LYS A 240 -1.99 31.56 -19.63
C LYS A 240 -1.63 30.29 -18.88
N ARG A 241 -1.27 29.25 -19.62
CA ARG A 241 -0.87 27.95 -19.04
C ARG A 241 0.17 27.23 -19.91
N PRO A 242 0.93 26.29 -19.34
CA PRO A 242 1.65 25.27 -20.11
C PRO A 242 0.67 24.34 -20.86
N ALA A 243 1.21 23.55 -21.79
CA ALA A 243 0.47 22.41 -22.35
C ALA A 243 0.18 21.39 -21.23
N LEU A 244 -1.05 20.89 -21.19
CA LEU A 244 -1.53 19.98 -20.16
C LEU A 244 -1.47 18.54 -20.64
N LEU A 245 -0.79 17.70 -19.86
CA LEU A 245 -0.86 16.25 -19.94
C LEU A 245 -1.77 15.76 -18.81
N ILE A 246 -2.97 15.29 -19.15
CA ILE A 246 -3.87 14.65 -18.18
C ILE A 246 -3.43 13.20 -18.01
N ALA A 247 -2.97 12.83 -16.82
CA ALA A 247 -2.45 11.49 -16.54
C ALA A 247 -3.44 10.65 -15.75
N THR A 248 -3.75 9.48 -16.32
CA THR A 248 -4.56 8.43 -15.70
C THR A 248 -3.75 7.15 -15.64
N TYR A 249 -3.84 6.42 -14.52
CA TYR A 249 -3.06 5.21 -14.29
C TYR A 249 -3.72 4.28 -13.28
N PHE A 250 -3.16 3.06 -13.14
CA PHE A 250 -3.64 1.97 -12.28
C PHE A 250 -4.92 1.27 -12.73
N GLY A 251 -5.53 1.72 -13.83
CA GLY A 251 -6.73 1.13 -14.40
C GLY A 251 -7.11 1.78 -15.72
N SER A 252 -8.19 1.28 -16.32
CA SER A 252 -8.79 1.81 -17.54
C SER A 252 -9.57 3.10 -17.26
N ILE A 253 -9.38 4.14 -18.09
CA ILE A 253 -10.20 5.36 -18.04
C ILE A 253 -11.64 5.08 -18.46
N GLY A 254 -11.87 4.08 -19.31
CA GLY A 254 -13.13 3.48 -19.67
C GLY A 254 -14.15 4.49 -20.18
N ASP A 255 -15.35 4.45 -19.61
CA ASP A 255 -16.47 5.31 -19.94
C ASP A 255 -16.29 6.79 -19.53
N ASN A 256 -15.18 7.12 -18.86
CA ASN A 256 -14.80 8.49 -18.51
C ASN A 256 -13.91 9.15 -19.57
N LEU A 257 -13.49 8.42 -20.62
CA LEU A 257 -12.62 8.92 -21.68
C LEU A 257 -13.13 10.23 -22.30
N SER A 258 -14.44 10.33 -22.51
CA SER A 258 -15.07 11.50 -23.13
C SER A 258 -14.86 12.79 -22.33
N LEU A 259 -14.68 12.69 -21.01
CA LEU A 259 -14.45 13.85 -20.13
C LEU A 259 -13.12 14.53 -20.45
N VAL A 260 -12.10 13.74 -20.84
CA VAL A 260 -10.78 14.27 -21.21
C VAL A 260 -10.74 14.65 -22.68
N THR A 261 -11.30 13.84 -23.59
CA THR A 261 -11.27 14.16 -25.03
C THR A 261 -12.06 15.44 -25.37
N ALA A 262 -13.01 15.84 -24.52
CA ALA A 262 -13.78 17.07 -24.67
C ALA A 262 -13.14 18.30 -23.99
N SER A 263 -12.05 18.15 -23.24
CA SER A 263 -11.52 19.22 -22.38
C SER A 263 -10.74 20.31 -23.12
N GLY A 264 -10.23 20.01 -24.32
CA GLY A 264 -9.30 20.88 -25.03
C GLY A 264 -7.85 20.83 -24.51
N CYS A 265 -7.52 19.91 -23.59
CA CYS A 265 -6.15 19.66 -23.15
C CYS A 265 -5.29 19.01 -24.24
N GLU A 266 -3.98 19.23 -24.20
CA GLU A 266 -3.06 18.85 -25.27
C GLU A 266 -2.71 17.37 -25.31
N ALA A 267 -2.74 16.67 -24.18
CA ALA A 267 -2.37 15.26 -24.13
C ALA A 267 -3.13 14.46 -23.06
N LEU A 268 -3.34 13.18 -23.35
CA LEU A 268 -3.84 12.16 -22.41
C LEU A 268 -2.76 11.10 -22.22
N HIS A 269 -2.50 10.70 -20.97
CA HIS A 269 -1.74 9.51 -20.64
C HIS A 269 -2.66 8.40 -20.13
N ILE A 270 -2.45 7.18 -20.65
CA ILE A 270 -3.15 5.95 -20.25
C ILE A 270 -2.17 4.85 -19.86
N ASP A 271 -2.57 4.02 -18.89
CA ASP A 271 -1.80 2.87 -18.40
C ASP A 271 -2.12 1.61 -19.23
N LEU A 272 -1.26 1.33 -20.21
CA LEU A 272 -1.38 0.17 -21.10
C LEU A 272 -0.70 -1.08 -20.54
N VAL A 273 -0.07 -1.00 -19.36
CA VAL A 273 0.40 -2.18 -18.64
C VAL A 273 -0.78 -2.82 -17.91
N ARG A 274 -1.61 -2.01 -17.26
CA ARG A 274 -2.78 -2.48 -16.50
C ARG A 274 -4.01 -2.66 -17.38
N ALA A 275 -4.22 -1.79 -18.37
CA ALA A 275 -5.37 -1.81 -19.27
C ALA A 275 -4.97 -1.83 -20.76
N PRO A 276 -4.19 -2.83 -21.25
CA PRO A 276 -3.74 -2.88 -22.64
C PRO A 276 -4.90 -2.90 -23.66
N ALA A 277 -6.05 -3.47 -23.30
CA ALA A 277 -7.22 -3.59 -24.16
C ALA A 277 -7.91 -2.24 -24.49
N GLU A 278 -7.61 -1.19 -23.73
CA GLU A 278 -8.23 0.13 -23.89
C GLU A 278 -7.70 0.92 -25.10
N LEU A 279 -6.53 0.55 -25.63
CA LEU A 279 -5.86 1.32 -26.68
C LEU A 279 -6.74 1.60 -27.89
N ASP A 280 -7.44 0.60 -28.41
CA ASP A 280 -8.26 0.76 -29.62
C ASP A 280 -9.40 1.75 -29.43
N ALA A 281 -10.06 1.70 -28.28
CA ALA A 281 -11.13 2.64 -27.93
C ALA A 281 -10.59 4.07 -27.83
N VAL A 282 -9.41 4.25 -27.22
CA VAL A 282 -8.75 5.56 -27.09
C VAL A 282 -8.33 6.10 -28.46
N LEU A 283 -7.69 5.29 -29.29
CA LEU A 283 -7.27 5.67 -30.63
C LEU A 283 -8.44 6.08 -31.54
N ALA A 284 -9.63 5.52 -31.31
CA ALA A 284 -10.84 5.87 -32.06
C ALA A 284 -11.47 7.18 -31.59
N ALA A 285 -11.39 7.51 -30.29
CA ALA A 285 -12.04 8.68 -29.70
C ALA A 285 -11.14 9.93 -29.60
N LEU A 286 -9.82 9.79 -29.77
CA LEU A 286 -8.87 10.88 -29.56
C LEU A 286 -9.05 12.03 -30.58
N PRO A 287 -9.20 13.29 -30.12
CA PRO A 287 -9.28 14.45 -31.01
C PRO A 287 -8.03 14.61 -31.90
N THR A 288 -8.18 15.23 -33.07
CA THR A 288 -7.09 15.34 -34.06
C THR A 288 -5.86 16.12 -33.58
N GLN A 289 -6.03 17.04 -32.63
CA GLN A 289 -4.93 17.86 -32.07
C GLN A 289 -4.35 17.29 -30.78
N MET A 290 -5.02 16.32 -30.17
CA MET A 290 -4.60 15.77 -28.89
C MET A 290 -3.53 14.70 -29.08
N LYS A 291 -2.50 14.72 -28.22
CA LYS A 291 -1.45 13.72 -28.16
C LYS A 291 -1.82 12.58 -27.20
N LEU A 292 -1.25 11.42 -27.43
CA LEU A 292 -1.41 10.24 -26.59
C LEU A 292 -0.05 9.81 -26.01
N SER A 293 0.03 9.79 -24.69
CA SER A 293 1.15 9.24 -23.93
C SER A 293 0.85 7.80 -23.54
N LEU A 294 1.66 6.88 -24.04
CA LEU A 294 1.47 5.43 -23.91
C LEU A 294 2.27 4.91 -22.73
N GLY A 295 1.59 4.60 -21.63
CA GLY A 295 2.18 3.97 -20.45
C GLY A 295 2.46 2.50 -20.66
N VAL A 296 3.60 2.15 -21.27
CA VAL A 296 3.95 0.77 -21.66
C VAL A 296 5.07 0.15 -20.83
N VAL A 297 5.79 0.95 -20.04
CA VAL A 297 6.82 0.48 -19.10
C VAL A 297 6.28 0.49 -17.68
N ASP A 298 6.17 -0.69 -17.07
CA ASP A 298 5.49 -0.88 -15.78
C ASP A 298 6.15 -0.06 -14.64
N GLY A 299 5.41 0.88 -14.06
CA GLY A 299 5.86 1.68 -12.91
C GLY A 299 5.57 1.08 -11.54
N ARG A 300 4.94 -0.10 -11.48
CA ARG A 300 4.53 -0.81 -10.24
C ARG A 300 5.19 -2.16 -10.03
N ASN A 301 5.94 -2.67 -10.99
CA ASN A 301 6.58 -3.98 -10.89
C ASN A 301 8.01 -3.99 -11.41
N VAL A 302 8.81 -4.95 -10.95
CA VAL A 302 10.27 -5.00 -11.19
C VAL A 302 10.67 -5.86 -12.38
N TRP A 303 9.71 -6.32 -13.18
CA TRP A 303 10.03 -7.09 -14.38
C TRP A 303 10.51 -6.17 -15.50
N ARG A 304 11.51 -6.67 -16.23
CA ARG A 304 11.94 -6.10 -17.51
C ARG A 304 10.76 -6.07 -18.48
N CYS A 305 10.64 -4.99 -19.24
CA CYS A 305 9.60 -4.82 -20.24
C CYS A 305 9.76 -5.85 -21.37
N ASP A 306 8.65 -6.45 -21.83
CA ASP A 306 8.61 -7.16 -23.13
C ASP A 306 8.62 -6.09 -24.23
N LEU A 307 9.83 -5.71 -24.65
CA LEU A 307 10.03 -4.60 -25.59
C LEU A 307 9.33 -4.87 -26.93
N ASP A 308 9.30 -6.12 -27.40
CA ASP A 308 8.58 -6.52 -28.61
C ASP A 308 7.07 -6.25 -28.50
N GLN A 309 6.48 -6.59 -27.36
CA GLN A 309 5.07 -6.29 -27.10
C GLN A 309 4.82 -4.79 -27.02
N ALA A 310 5.61 -4.05 -26.25
CA ALA A 310 5.46 -2.60 -26.10
C ALA A 310 5.63 -1.87 -27.45
N HIS A 311 6.59 -2.29 -28.28
CA HIS A 311 6.80 -1.71 -29.61
C HIS A 311 5.66 -1.95 -30.57
N ARG A 312 5.03 -3.14 -30.56
CA ARG A 312 3.79 -3.37 -31.34
C ARG A 312 2.68 -2.39 -30.96
N THR A 313 2.49 -2.17 -29.66
CA THR A 313 1.52 -1.20 -29.12
C THR A 313 1.84 0.22 -29.59
N ILE A 314 3.11 0.63 -29.51
CA ILE A 314 3.57 1.96 -29.97
C ILE A 314 3.36 2.11 -31.48
N ARG A 315 3.73 1.09 -32.27
CA ARG A 315 3.59 1.06 -33.74
C ARG A 315 2.13 1.21 -34.17
N GLN A 316 1.20 0.56 -33.47
CA GLN A 316 -0.23 0.71 -33.71
C GLN A 316 -0.67 2.17 -33.52
N ALA A 317 -0.27 2.79 -32.41
CA ALA A 317 -0.59 4.19 -32.14
C ALA A 317 0.07 5.15 -33.14
N VAL A 318 1.36 4.98 -33.45
CA VAL A 318 2.09 5.81 -34.42
C VAL A 318 1.47 5.70 -35.81
N THR A 319 1.10 4.50 -36.25
CA THR A 319 0.45 4.29 -37.56
C THR A 319 -0.91 4.98 -37.64
N LYS A 320 -1.65 5.02 -36.52
CA LYS A 320 -2.97 5.64 -36.45
C LYS A 320 -2.92 7.16 -36.27
N LEU A 321 -1.97 7.65 -35.47
CA LEU A 321 -1.96 9.03 -35.00
C LEU A 321 -0.91 9.94 -35.65
N GLY A 322 0.18 9.36 -36.18
CA GLY A 322 1.41 10.10 -36.49
C GLY A 322 2.36 10.14 -35.29
N SER A 323 3.67 10.14 -35.54
CA SER A 323 4.70 10.11 -34.49
C SER A 323 4.70 11.37 -33.63
N GLU A 324 4.32 12.52 -34.18
CA GLU A 324 4.27 13.80 -33.47
C GLU A 324 3.19 13.86 -32.37
N ARG A 325 2.21 12.96 -32.43
CA ARG A 325 1.12 12.84 -31.45
C ARG A 325 1.27 11.66 -30.50
N VAL A 326 2.38 10.93 -30.56
CA VAL A 326 2.67 9.83 -29.64
C VAL A 326 3.80 10.21 -28.69
N MET A 327 3.66 9.80 -27.43
CA MET A 327 4.72 9.79 -26.43
C MET A 327 4.83 8.38 -25.86
N VAL A 328 6.04 7.93 -25.54
CA VAL A 328 6.30 6.67 -24.84
C VAL A 328 6.58 6.99 -23.38
N ALA A 329 5.90 6.28 -22.48
CA ALA A 329 5.92 6.59 -21.06
C ALA A 329 6.04 5.37 -20.16
N THR A 330 6.47 5.62 -18.92
CA THR A 330 6.16 4.73 -17.80
C THR A 330 4.65 4.70 -17.55
N SER A 331 4.09 3.56 -17.12
CA SER A 331 2.64 3.38 -16.93
C SER A 331 2.05 4.23 -15.80
N CYS A 332 2.89 4.57 -14.83
CA CYS A 332 2.62 5.49 -13.74
C CYS A 332 3.97 6.08 -13.28
N SER A 333 3.96 6.83 -12.18
CA SER A 333 5.21 7.23 -11.52
C SER A 333 6.04 6.01 -11.12
N LEU A 334 7.37 6.09 -11.25
CA LEU A 334 8.30 5.04 -10.80
C LEU A 334 8.47 5.03 -9.27
N LEU A 335 7.72 5.85 -8.53
CA LEU A 335 7.67 5.84 -7.06
C LEU A 335 7.47 4.44 -6.46
N HIS A 336 6.78 3.55 -7.18
CA HIS A 336 6.38 2.23 -6.72
C HIS A 336 7.38 1.11 -7.04
N VAL A 337 8.54 1.45 -7.63
CA VAL A 337 9.63 0.50 -7.88
C VAL A 337 10.93 0.97 -7.23
N PRO A 338 11.90 0.07 -6.99
CA PRO A 338 13.17 0.48 -6.40
C PRO A 338 14.01 1.32 -7.37
N VAL A 339 15.07 1.94 -6.86
CA VAL A 339 15.83 2.96 -7.60
C VAL A 339 16.69 2.36 -8.71
N ASP A 340 17.59 1.41 -8.38
CA ASP A 340 18.58 0.93 -9.34
C ASP A 340 18.96 -0.54 -9.08
N LEU A 341 18.78 -1.39 -10.09
CA LEU A 341 19.06 -2.82 -10.02
C LEU A 341 20.56 -3.10 -9.98
N ASP A 342 21.40 -2.19 -10.46
CA ASP A 342 22.85 -2.40 -10.45
C ASP A 342 23.43 -2.36 -9.03
N ALA A 343 22.70 -1.78 -8.07
CA ALA A 343 23.00 -1.85 -6.65
C ALA A 343 22.71 -3.24 -6.00
N GLU A 344 22.13 -4.19 -6.73
CA GLU A 344 21.91 -5.56 -6.28
C GLU A 344 23.12 -6.45 -6.63
N MET A 345 23.89 -6.83 -5.61
CA MET A 345 25.14 -7.57 -5.78
C MET A 345 25.04 -9.05 -5.40
N LYS A 346 23.98 -9.45 -4.67
CA LYS A 346 23.78 -10.82 -4.17
C LYS A 346 22.63 -11.58 -4.84
N ILE A 347 21.86 -10.92 -5.70
CA ILE A 347 20.79 -11.58 -6.44
C ILE A 347 21.40 -12.52 -7.50
N ASP A 348 20.74 -13.64 -7.76
CA ASP A 348 21.15 -14.56 -8.81
C ASP A 348 21.27 -13.82 -10.16
N PRO A 349 22.39 -13.95 -10.91
CA PRO A 349 22.59 -13.22 -12.16
C PRO A 349 21.56 -13.51 -13.25
N GLU A 350 21.03 -14.74 -13.29
CA GLU A 350 19.99 -15.10 -14.26
C GLU A 350 18.68 -14.38 -13.91
N LEU A 351 18.24 -14.44 -12.65
CA LEU A 351 17.08 -13.70 -12.18
C LEU A 351 17.25 -12.18 -12.35
N LYS A 352 18.43 -11.63 -12.03
CA LYS A 352 18.75 -10.21 -12.22
C LYS A 352 18.51 -9.78 -13.66
N SER A 353 18.84 -10.63 -14.64
CA SER A 353 18.65 -10.32 -16.05
C SER A 353 17.18 -10.14 -16.45
N TRP A 354 16.24 -10.76 -15.71
CA TRP A 354 14.80 -10.66 -15.96
C TRP A 354 14.16 -9.40 -15.36
N MET A 355 14.91 -8.66 -14.54
CA MET A 355 14.41 -7.54 -13.76
C MET A 355 14.84 -6.19 -14.34
N ALA A 356 14.08 -5.15 -13.97
CA ALA A 356 14.35 -3.75 -14.22
C ALA A 356 13.81 -2.91 -13.04
N PHE A 357 14.65 -2.07 -12.44
CA PHE A 357 14.23 -1.06 -11.46
C PHE A 357 14.05 0.30 -12.16
N ALA A 358 13.85 1.40 -11.43
CA ALA A 358 13.58 2.71 -12.03
C ALA A 358 14.66 3.11 -13.05
N ALA A 359 15.94 2.95 -12.73
CA ALA A 359 17.03 3.29 -13.64
C ALA A 359 16.95 2.53 -14.97
N GLN A 360 16.74 1.22 -14.93
CA GLN A 360 16.62 0.38 -16.13
C GLN A 360 15.33 0.70 -16.91
N LYS A 361 14.23 1.03 -16.22
CA LYS A 361 12.95 1.41 -16.86
C LYS A 361 13.04 2.74 -17.61
N VAL A 362 13.83 3.69 -17.11
CA VAL A 362 14.10 4.93 -17.84
C VAL A 362 14.80 4.62 -19.18
N ALA A 363 15.76 3.70 -19.19
CA ALA A 363 16.40 3.25 -20.42
C ALA A 363 15.44 2.51 -21.36
N GLU A 364 14.53 1.68 -20.82
CA GLU A 364 13.49 1.00 -21.61
C GLU A 364 12.58 2.01 -22.34
N VAL A 365 12.12 3.07 -21.65
CA VAL A 365 11.29 4.12 -22.25
C VAL A 365 12.03 4.81 -23.40
N ARG A 366 13.31 5.16 -23.21
CA ARG A 366 14.13 5.79 -24.26
C ARG A 366 14.27 4.88 -25.48
N ALA A 367 14.67 3.62 -25.27
CA ALA A 367 14.86 2.65 -26.34
C ALA A 367 13.57 2.44 -27.16
N LEU A 368 12.42 2.36 -26.49
CA LEU A 368 11.11 2.25 -27.14
C LEU A 368 10.72 3.50 -27.94
N ALA A 369 11.02 4.69 -27.42
CA ALA A 369 10.77 5.95 -28.13
C ALA A 369 11.65 6.08 -29.39
N ASP A 370 12.92 5.69 -29.32
CA ASP A 370 13.84 5.68 -30.47
C ASP A 370 13.39 4.68 -31.55
N ALA A 371 12.86 3.53 -31.12
CA ALA A 371 12.36 2.47 -31.98
C ALA A 371 10.97 2.73 -32.58
N ALA A 372 10.26 3.80 -32.17
CA ALA A 372 8.83 3.97 -32.44
C ALA A 372 8.46 4.02 -33.95
N GLU A 373 9.35 4.58 -34.78
CA GLU A 373 9.17 4.62 -36.24
C GLU A 373 9.83 3.43 -36.96
N CYS A 374 10.67 2.65 -36.27
CA CYS A 374 11.33 1.47 -36.85
C CYS A 374 10.33 0.31 -37.03
N GLU A 375 10.41 -0.42 -38.15
CA GLU A 375 9.60 -1.63 -38.34
C GLU A 375 10.08 -2.79 -37.46
N LYS A 376 11.40 -2.94 -37.30
CA LYS A 376 12.04 -3.99 -36.53
C LYS A 376 13.30 -3.46 -35.84
N PRO A 377 13.27 -3.19 -34.53
CA PRO A 377 14.45 -2.82 -33.75
C PRO A 377 15.33 -4.06 -33.51
N GLU A 378 16.64 -3.96 -33.75
CA GLU A 378 17.56 -5.10 -33.64
C GLU A 378 18.90 -4.72 -32.97
N ASP A 379 18.90 -3.69 -32.12
CA ASP A 379 20.11 -3.30 -31.40
C ASP A 379 20.47 -4.26 -30.26
N ALA A 380 21.65 -4.03 -29.65
CA ALA A 380 22.15 -4.87 -28.57
C ALA A 380 21.26 -4.83 -27.32
N PHE A 381 20.61 -3.72 -27.01
CA PHE A 381 19.70 -3.59 -25.87
C PHE A 381 18.45 -4.44 -26.09
N TRP A 382 17.90 -4.38 -27.31
CA TRP A 382 16.77 -5.22 -27.73
C TRP A 382 17.07 -6.70 -27.64
N GLY A 383 18.21 -7.12 -28.21
CA GLY A 383 18.65 -8.52 -28.18
C GLY A 383 18.85 -9.06 -26.76
N GLN A 384 19.37 -8.23 -25.85
CA GLN A 384 19.52 -8.59 -24.44
C GLN A 384 18.16 -8.76 -23.75
N ALA A 385 17.22 -7.83 -23.97
CA ALA A 385 15.88 -7.92 -23.40
C ALA A 385 15.11 -9.15 -23.90
N ALA A 386 15.13 -9.41 -25.21
CA ALA A 386 14.50 -10.58 -25.81
C ALA A 386 15.11 -11.89 -25.27
N SER A 387 16.44 -11.96 -25.15
CA SER A 387 17.14 -13.11 -24.57
C SER A 387 16.80 -13.34 -23.10
N ALA A 388 16.73 -12.28 -22.29
CA ALA A 388 16.32 -12.38 -20.89
C ALA A 388 14.89 -12.93 -20.74
N LEU A 389 13.96 -12.43 -21.56
CA LEU A 389 12.57 -12.88 -21.57
C LEU A 389 12.44 -14.35 -22.01
N ALA A 390 13.15 -14.76 -23.06
CA ALA A 390 13.16 -16.13 -23.53
C ALA A 390 13.70 -17.10 -22.45
N ARG A 391 14.79 -16.72 -21.77
CA ARG A 391 15.36 -17.51 -20.67
C ARG A 391 14.40 -17.62 -19.48
N ARG A 392 13.76 -16.52 -19.08
CA ARG A 392 12.73 -16.55 -18.01
C ARG A 392 11.60 -17.54 -18.32
N ARG A 393 11.09 -17.54 -19.56
CA ARG A 393 10.01 -18.45 -20.00
C ARG A 393 10.46 -19.92 -19.99
N ALA A 394 11.74 -20.19 -20.21
CA ALA A 394 12.30 -21.54 -20.25
C ALA A 394 12.81 -22.04 -18.88
N ALA A 395 12.86 -21.19 -17.85
CA ALA A 395 13.42 -21.53 -16.55
C ALA A 395 12.60 -22.61 -15.82
N ALA A 396 13.27 -23.60 -15.23
CA ALA A 396 12.58 -24.65 -14.47
C ALA A 396 11.82 -24.08 -13.26
N ALA A 397 12.35 -23.04 -12.61
CA ALA A 397 11.73 -22.40 -11.46
C ALA A 397 10.40 -21.70 -11.79
N THR A 398 10.15 -21.32 -13.04
CA THR A 398 8.88 -20.70 -13.47
C THR A 398 7.81 -21.72 -13.87
N SER A 399 8.16 -23.02 -13.89
CA SER A 399 7.30 -24.11 -14.38
C SER A 399 7.50 -25.43 -13.61
N ASN A 400 7.26 -25.41 -12.30
CA ASN A 400 7.36 -26.61 -11.45
C ASN A 400 6.17 -27.56 -11.71
N PRO A 401 6.39 -28.76 -12.28
CA PRO A 401 5.28 -29.66 -12.65
C PRO A 401 4.49 -30.18 -11.45
N GLU A 402 5.13 -30.36 -10.29
CA GLU A 402 4.46 -30.83 -9.07
C GLU A 402 3.47 -29.78 -8.56
N VAL A 403 3.93 -28.54 -8.46
CA VAL A 403 3.10 -27.42 -7.98
C VAL A 403 1.88 -27.24 -8.88
N ARG A 404 2.07 -27.28 -10.20
CA ARG A 404 0.99 -27.13 -11.18
C ARG A 404 -0.02 -28.27 -11.09
N ARG A 405 0.45 -29.52 -11.05
CA ARG A 405 -0.43 -30.68 -10.88
C ARG A 405 -1.22 -30.62 -9.57
N ARG A 406 -0.60 -30.19 -8.46
CA ARG A 406 -1.28 -30.02 -7.17
C ARG A 406 -2.34 -28.90 -7.24
N ALA A 407 -2.05 -27.81 -7.93
CA ALA A 407 -3.00 -26.71 -8.15
C ALA A 407 -4.22 -27.13 -8.99
N GLU A 408 -4.02 -28.01 -9.98
CA GLU A 408 -5.09 -28.59 -10.80
C GLU A 408 -5.99 -29.57 -10.02
N GLN A 409 -5.50 -30.15 -8.93
CA GLN A 409 -6.23 -31.12 -8.09
C GLN A 409 -7.06 -30.47 -6.99
N VAL A 410 -7.12 -29.14 -6.92
CA VAL A 410 -7.98 -28.42 -5.96
C VAL A 410 -9.45 -28.75 -6.25
N THR A 411 -10.19 -29.15 -5.21
CA THR A 411 -11.62 -29.48 -5.30
C THR A 411 -12.44 -28.55 -4.42
N ASP A 412 -13.74 -28.41 -4.70
CA ASP A 412 -14.68 -27.64 -3.88
C ASP A 412 -14.68 -28.05 -2.41
N GLY A 413 -14.46 -29.33 -2.12
CA GLY A 413 -14.36 -29.86 -0.77
C GLY A 413 -13.18 -29.29 0.02
N MET A 414 -12.07 -28.95 -0.66
CA MET A 414 -10.90 -28.35 -0.02
C MET A 414 -11.12 -26.88 0.37
N LEU A 415 -12.15 -26.24 -0.19
CA LEU A 415 -12.51 -24.84 0.04
C LEU A 415 -13.55 -24.68 1.16
N ARG A 416 -13.98 -25.76 1.83
CA ARG A 416 -15.06 -25.71 2.83
C ARG A 416 -14.59 -26.33 4.13
N ARG A 417 -14.88 -25.66 5.25
CA ARG A 417 -14.81 -26.28 6.58
C ARG A 417 -15.79 -27.46 6.65
N ILE A 418 -15.52 -28.40 7.57
CA ILE A 418 -16.34 -29.60 7.78
C ILE A 418 -17.78 -29.22 8.13
N SER A 419 -17.93 -28.30 9.09
CA SER A 419 -19.23 -27.82 9.58
C SER A 419 -19.37 -26.30 9.42
N PRO A 420 -20.60 -25.75 9.33
CA PRO A 420 -20.83 -24.30 9.35
C PRO A 420 -20.50 -23.70 10.72
N PHE A 421 -20.24 -22.38 10.77
CA PHE A 421 -19.83 -21.68 11.99
C PHE A 421 -20.77 -21.93 13.18
N SER A 422 -22.07 -22.01 12.98
CA SER A 422 -23.06 -22.27 14.04
C SER A 422 -22.84 -23.59 14.80
N VAL A 423 -22.22 -24.59 14.16
CA VAL A 423 -21.81 -25.85 14.79
C VAL A 423 -20.42 -25.71 15.40
N ARG A 424 -19.49 -25.07 14.69
CA ARG A 424 -18.10 -24.91 15.13
C ARG A 424 -18.00 -24.08 16.41
N ILE A 425 -18.71 -22.95 16.49
CA ILE A 425 -18.65 -22.04 17.64
C ILE A 425 -19.07 -22.72 18.95
N ALA A 426 -20.04 -23.64 18.90
CA ALA A 426 -20.44 -24.41 20.08
C ALA A 426 -19.31 -25.30 20.58
N ARG A 427 -18.63 -26.01 19.66
CA ARG A 427 -17.47 -26.86 20.00
C ARG A 427 -16.27 -26.05 20.46
N GLN A 428 -16.01 -24.91 19.83
CA GLN A 428 -14.93 -24.00 20.22
C GLN A 428 -15.17 -23.44 21.63
N LYS A 429 -16.40 -23.03 21.95
CA LYS A 429 -16.77 -22.56 23.30
C LYS A 429 -16.59 -23.66 24.36
N GLU A 430 -17.03 -24.88 24.06
CA GLU A 430 -16.82 -26.04 24.95
C GLU A 430 -15.33 -26.37 25.13
N HIS A 431 -14.56 -26.32 24.04
CA HIS A 431 -13.15 -26.69 24.05
C HIS A 431 -12.27 -25.69 24.80
N TYR A 432 -12.49 -24.38 24.61
CA TYR A 432 -11.62 -23.35 25.18
C TYR A 432 -12.13 -22.74 26.49
N GLY A 433 -13.43 -22.82 26.78
CA GLY A 433 -14.01 -22.25 28.01
C GLY A 433 -13.76 -20.74 28.17
N LEU A 434 -13.67 -19.99 27.07
CA LEU A 434 -13.40 -18.55 27.10
C LEU A 434 -14.55 -17.77 27.77
N PRO A 435 -14.24 -16.69 28.50
CA PRO A 435 -15.27 -15.82 29.06
C PRO A 435 -15.96 -14.98 27.95
N LEU A 436 -17.09 -14.35 28.29
CA LEU A 436 -17.63 -13.26 27.47
C LEU A 436 -16.59 -12.14 27.31
N LEU A 437 -16.55 -11.48 26.15
CA LEU A 437 -15.55 -10.46 25.84
C LEU A 437 -14.12 -10.97 26.09
N PRO A 438 -13.68 -12.07 25.42
CA PRO A 438 -12.33 -12.56 25.56
C PRO A 438 -11.34 -11.52 25.05
N THR A 439 -10.26 -11.34 25.80
CA THR A 439 -9.19 -10.37 25.53
C THR A 439 -8.03 -11.04 24.81
N THR A 440 -7.53 -10.40 23.75
CA THR A 440 -6.37 -10.88 23.00
C THR A 440 -5.59 -9.72 22.38
N THR A 441 -4.49 -10.04 21.71
CA THR A 441 -3.78 -9.10 20.84
C THR A 441 -3.66 -9.67 19.44
N ILE A 442 -3.19 -8.86 18.49
CA ILE A 442 -3.18 -9.23 17.06
C ILE A 442 -2.00 -10.11 16.69
N GLY A 443 -0.83 -9.98 17.33
CA GLY A 443 0.35 -10.81 17.00
C GLY A 443 1.66 -10.21 17.49
N SER A 444 2.24 -9.29 16.72
CA SER A 444 3.55 -8.72 17.03
C SER A 444 3.61 -7.91 18.33
N PHE A 445 4.74 -8.04 19.04
CA PHE A 445 5.15 -7.21 20.18
C PHE A 445 6.39 -6.35 19.83
N PRO A 446 6.85 -5.42 20.70
CA PRO A 446 7.90 -4.45 20.39
C PRO A 446 9.16 -5.07 19.79
N GLN A 447 9.58 -4.56 18.63
CA GLN A 447 10.88 -4.86 18.06
C GLN A 447 11.95 -3.99 18.73
N SER A 448 12.34 -4.41 19.93
CA SER A 448 13.31 -3.72 20.77
C SER A 448 14.65 -3.49 20.04
N LYS A 449 15.47 -2.59 20.58
CA LYS A 449 16.83 -2.39 20.06
C LYS A 449 17.63 -3.70 20.15
N GLN A 450 17.46 -4.46 21.23
CA GLN A 450 18.11 -5.74 21.49
C GLN A 450 17.71 -6.80 20.46
N VAL A 451 16.41 -6.94 20.15
CA VAL A 451 15.92 -7.86 19.11
C VAL A 451 16.53 -7.54 17.75
N ARG A 452 16.55 -6.24 17.39
CA ARG A 452 17.15 -5.78 16.13
C ARG A 452 18.66 -6.00 16.09
N GLU A 453 19.36 -5.79 17.19
CA GLU A 453 20.81 -6.03 17.31
C GLU A 453 21.15 -7.53 17.24
N ALA A 454 20.41 -8.39 17.94
CA ALA A 454 20.58 -9.84 17.89
C ALA A 454 20.41 -10.36 16.46
N ARG A 455 19.36 -9.90 15.77
CA ARG A 455 19.12 -10.23 14.36
C ARG A 455 20.23 -9.72 13.44
N SER A 456 20.71 -8.49 13.67
CA SER A 456 21.83 -7.92 12.91
C SER A 456 23.09 -8.76 13.07
N LYS A 457 23.45 -9.13 14.31
CA LYS A 457 24.59 -9.99 14.63
C LYS A 457 24.46 -11.38 14.01
N TRP A 458 23.25 -11.94 14.00
CA TRP A 458 22.99 -13.23 13.34
C TRP A 458 23.17 -13.13 11.83
N ARG A 459 22.58 -12.11 11.19
CA ARG A 459 22.73 -11.85 9.74
C ARG A 459 24.18 -11.54 9.34
N SER A 460 25.01 -10.98 10.23
CA SER A 460 26.43 -10.74 9.99
C SER A 460 27.33 -11.93 10.34
N GLY A 461 26.77 -13.02 10.88
CA GLY A 461 27.53 -14.20 11.34
C GLY A 461 28.28 -14.00 12.67
N SER A 462 28.08 -12.87 13.36
CA SER A 462 28.67 -12.60 14.67
C SER A 462 27.93 -13.28 15.83
N LEU A 463 26.72 -13.75 15.58
CA LEU A 463 25.93 -14.63 16.46
C LEU A 463 25.54 -15.86 15.63
N ASP A 464 25.78 -17.06 16.15
CA ASP A 464 25.41 -18.29 15.45
C ASP A 464 23.90 -18.56 15.55
N GLY A 465 23.42 -19.54 14.78
CA GLY A 465 21.99 -19.87 14.74
C GLY A 465 21.44 -20.31 16.11
N ALA A 466 22.21 -21.11 16.85
CA ALA A 466 21.81 -21.60 18.17
C ALA A 466 21.70 -20.45 19.19
N GLY A 467 22.67 -19.53 19.20
CA GLY A 467 22.62 -18.35 20.06
C GLY A 467 21.48 -17.41 19.72
N TYR A 468 21.17 -17.23 18.43
CA TYR A 468 20.01 -16.46 17.99
C TYR A 468 18.69 -17.12 18.42
N GLU A 469 18.58 -18.44 18.29
CA GLU A 469 17.40 -19.19 18.69
C GLU A 469 17.14 -19.09 20.20
N VAL A 470 18.18 -19.24 21.03
CA VAL A 470 18.08 -19.06 22.48
C VAL A 470 17.60 -17.66 22.84
N PHE A 471 18.14 -16.63 22.19
CA PHE A 471 17.70 -15.25 22.41
C PHE A 471 16.23 -15.04 22.03
N MET A 472 15.79 -15.56 20.88
CA MET A 472 14.39 -15.45 20.45
C MET A 472 13.43 -16.18 21.38
N LYS A 473 13.80 -17.37 21.85
CA LYS A 473 13.03 -18.13 22.85
C LYS A 473 12.89 -17.34 24.16
N GLU A 474 13.94 -16.66 24.60
CA GLU A 474 13.88 -15.83 25.81
C GLU A 474 12.94 -14.62 25.64
N GLU A 475 12.96 -13.94 24.49
CA GLU A 475 12.01 -12.85 24.22
C GLU A 475 10.56 -13.35 24.16
N ILE A 476 10.31 -14.52 23.56
CA ILE A 476 9.00 -15.18 23.56
C ILE A 476 8.55 -15.48 25.00
N ARG A 477 9.44 -16.05 25.83
CA ARG A 477 9.14 -16.35 27.24
C ARG A 477 8.73 -15.11 28.02
N LEU A 478 9.52 -14.04 27.92
CA LEU A 478 9.22 -12.76 28.57
C LEU A 478 7.89 -12.17 28.07
N CYS A 479 7.60 -12.30 26.78
CA CYS A 479 6.35 -11.83 26.20
C CYS A 479 5.14 -12.60 26.73
N VAL A 480 5.21 -13.93 26.80
CA VAL A 480 4.14 -14.78 27.35
C VAL A 480 3.89 -14.45 28.83
N GLU A 481 4.95 -14.37 29.65
CA GLU A 481 4.83 -14.05 31.08
C GLU A 481 4.16 -12.69 31.33
N LYS A 482 4.49 -11.68 30.52
CA LYS A 482 3.86 -10.36 30.60
C LYS A 482 2.37 -10.41 30.27
N GLN A 483 1.99 -11.14 29.22
CA GLN A 483 0.58 -11.29 28.82
C GLN A 483 -0.22 -12.07 29.88
N GLU A 484 0.37 -13.12 30.47
CA GLU A 484 -0.26 -13.85 31.58
C GLU A 484 -0.51 -12.94 32.78
N LYS A 485 0.50 -12.14 33.17
CA LYS A 485 0.42 -11.17 34.26
C LYS A 485 -0.65 -10.10 34.02
N LEU A 486 -0.80 -9.65 32.77
CA LEU A 486 -1.86 -8.71 32.37
C LEU A 486 -3.26 -9.36 32.45
N GLY A 487 -3.33 -10.69 32.39
CA GLY A 487 -4.58 -11.43 32.45
C GLY A 487 -5.30 -11.54 31.10
N LEU A 488 -4.57 -11.53 29.98
CA LEU A 488 -5.13 -11.75 28.64
C LEU A 488 -5.67 -13.18 28.48
N ASP A 489 -6.82 -13.35 27.83
CA ASP A 489 -7.49 -14.65 27.70
C ASP A 489 -6.84 -15.53 26.61
N VAL A 490 -6.43 -14.94 25.49
CA VAL A 490 -5.75 -15.61 24.37
C VAL A 490 -4.44 -14.89 24.04
N LEU A 491 -3.34 -15.62 24.01
CA LEU A 491 -1.97 -15.07 23.93
C LEU A 491 -1.41 -15.14 22.50
N VAL A 492 -0.30 -14.43 22.29
CA VAL A 492 0.52 -14.49 21.07
C VAL A 492 2.00 -14.60 21.45
N HIS A 493 2.86 -15.10 20.56
CA HIS A 493 4.30 -15.24 20.86
C HIS A 493 5.11 -13.96 20.60
N GLY A 494 4.53 -12.97 19.92
CA GLY A 494 5.15 -11.66 19.72
C GLY A 494 6.04 -11.50 18.50
N GLU A 495 6.19 -12.53 17.65
CA GLU A 495 6.82 -12.46 16.32
C GLU A 495 8.24 -11.84 16.30
N PHE A 496 9.02 -12.07 17.35
CA PHE A 496 10.39 -11.52 17.49
C PHE A 496 11.33 -12.02 16.40
N GLU A 497 11.10 -13.22 15.88
CA GLU A 497 11.85 -13.83 14.79
C GLU A 497 11.61 -13.13 13.44
N ARG A 498 10.51 -12.38 13.28
CA ARG A 498 10.05 -11.84 12.00
C ARG A 498 10.45 -10.37 11.80
N THR A 499 11.08 -10.06 10.67
CA THR A 499 11.37 -8.67 10.26
C THR A 499 10.18 -7.99 9.63
N ASP A 500 9.36 -8.74 8.92
CA ASP A 500 8.24 -8.30 8.12
C ASP A 500 7.33 -9.51 7.86
N MET A 501 6.03 -9.28 7.75
CA MET A 501 5.05 -10.35 7.66
C MET A 501 4.99 -11.01 6.28
N VAL A 502 5.66 -10.50 5.26
CA VAL A 502 5.75 -11.14 3.95
C VAL A 502 7.17 -11.61 3.66
N GLU A 503 8.19 -10.83 4.04
CA GLU A 503 9.60 -11.24 3.90
C GLU A 503 9.86 -12.58 4.61
N TYR A 504 9.34 -12.75 5.83
CA TYR A 504 9.58 -13.96 6.63
C TYR A 504 9.04 -15.26 6.00
N PHE A 505 7.86 -15.20 5.36
CA PHE A 505 7.32 -16.38 4.67
C PHE A 505 8.02 -16.61 3.35
N GLY A 506 8.25 -15.55 2.56
CA GLY A 506 8.95 -15.69 1.30
C GLY A 506 10.35 -16.28 1.45
N GLU A 507 11.10 -15.96 2.53
CA GLU A 507 12.44 -16.51 2.79
C GLU A 507 12.41 -18.04 2.99
N GLN A 508 11.23 -18.62 3.22
CA GLN A 508 11.01 -20.02 3.52
C GLN A 508 10.18 -20.74 2.43
N LEU A 509 9.76 -20.03 1.39
CA LEU A 509 9.03 -20.54 0.25
C LEU A 509 9.93 -20.58 -0.99
N GLU A 510 9.80 -21.64 -1.79
CA GLU A 510 10.36 -21.66 -3.14
C GLU A 510 9.61 -20.68 -4.05
N GLY A 511 10.25 -20.22 -5.11
CA GLY A 511 9.69 -19.25 -6.05
C GLY A 511 9.82 -17.78 -5.61
N PHE A 512 10.49 -17.51 -4.49
CA PHE A 512 10.77 -16.17 -3.98
C PHE A 512 12.27 -15.83 -3.99
N ALA A 513 12.57 -14.55 -4.24
CA ALA A 513 13.90 -13.97 -4.13
C ALA A 513 13.86 -12.65 -3.36
N PHE A 514 15.03 -12.25 -2.86
CA PHE A 514 15.18 -11.12 -1.96
C PHE A 514 16.24 -10.16 -2.44
N THR A 515 15.94 -8.88 -2.33
CA THR A 515 16.83 -7.79 -2.71
C THR A 515 17.61 -7.29 -1.48
N GLN A 516 18.73 -6.61 -1.72
CA GLN A 516 19.54 -5.93 -0.71
C GLN A 516 19.10 -4.46 -0.58
N ASN A 517 18.89 -3.80 -1.71
CA ASN A 517 18.61 -2.37 -1.87
C ASN A 517 17.30 -2.09 -2.62
N GLY A 518 16.46 -3.10 -2.85
CA GLY A 518 15.14 -3.01 -3.49
C GLY A 518 14.06 -2.30 -2.66
N TRP A 519 14.37 -1.14 -2.08
CA TRP A 519 13.47 -0.36 -1.22
C TRP A 519 12.45 0.44 -2.02
N VAL A 520 11.21 0.44 -1.55
CA VAL A 520 10.10 1.25 -2.06
C VAL A 520 9.48 2.04 -0.90
N GLN A 521 9.14 3.31 -1.14
CA GLN A 521 8.48 4.13 -0.13
C GLN A 521 7.03 3.63 0.08
N SER A 522 6.66 3.39 1.33
CA SER A 522 5.28 3.03 1.68
C SER A 522 4.55 4.22 2.30
N TYR A 523 5.16 4.95 3.24
CA TYR A 523 4.63 6.22 3.73
C TYR A 523 5.73 7.03 4.42
N GLY A 524 5.74 8.35 4.24
CA GLY A 524 6.73 9.24 4.87
C GLY A 524 8.17 8.73 4.66
N SER A 525 8.93 8.55 5.74
CA SER A 525 10.28 7.96 5.68
C SER A 525 10.32 6.43 5.76
N ARG A 526 9.17 5.75 5.93
CA ARG A 526 9.12 4.28 6.01
C ARG A 526 9.11 3.69 4.61
N CYS A 527 10.03 2.75 4.41
CA CYS A 527 10.16 1.98 3.19
C CYS A 527 9.92 0.51 3.48
N VAL A 528 9.40 -0.18 2.49
CA VAL A 528 9.30 -1.65 2.44
C VAL A 528 10.31 -2.17 1.44
N LYS A 529 10.64 -3.45 1.56
CA LYS A 529 11.51 -4.15 0.61
C LYS A 529 10.75 -5.41 0.16
N PRO A 530 9.80 -5.27 -0.79
CA PRO A 530 8.94 -6.37 -1.20
C PRO A 530 9.77 -7.57 -1.69
N PRO A 531 9.40 -8.81 -1.34
CA PRO A 531 9.99 -9.99 -1.97
C PRO A 531 9.68 -10.01 -3.46
N VAL A 532 10.56 -10.64 -4.24
CA VAL A 532 10.34 -10.87 -5.68
C VAL A 532 9.84 -12.29 -5.84
N LEU A 533 8.55 -12.45 -6.05
CA LEU A 533 7.97 -13.73 -6.40
C LEU A 533 8.22 -13.94 -7.88
N PHE A 534 9.12 -14.87 -8.23
CA PHE A 534 9.62 -15.08 -9.59
C PHE A 534 9.29 -16.46 -10.17
N GLY A 535 8.94 -17.43 -9.33
CA GLY A 535 8.72 -18.83 -9.72
C GLY A 535 7.38 -19.40 -9.25
N ASP A 536 7.18 -20.70 -9.48
CA ASP A 536 6.06 -21.46 -8.92
C ASP A 536 6.31 -21.71 -7.43
N VAL A 537 5.28 -21.53 -6.59
CA VAL A 537 5.44 -21.49 -5.13
C VAL A 537 5.28 -22.87 -4.50
N ALA A 538 6.26 -23.27 -3.70
CA ALA A 538 6.21 -24.49 -2.88
C ALA A 538 6.74 -24.24 -1.47
N ARG A 539 6.24 -25.01 -0.49
CA ARG A 539 6.72 -24.99 0.89
C ARG A 539 7.60 -26.22 1.15
N PRO A 540 8.93 -26.10 1.21
CA PRO A 540 9.82 -27.24 1.40
C PRO A 540 9.86 -27.78 2.83
N ARG A 541 9.50 -26.95 3.84
CA ARG A 541 9.53 -27.30 5.27
C ARG A 541 8.57 -26.44 6.10
N PRO A 542 8.21 -26.87 7.32
CA PRO A 542 7.52 -26.03 8.30
C PRO A 542 8.20 -24.68 8.52
N MET A 543 7.40 -23.62 8.60
CA MET A 543 7.90 -22.24 8.64
C MET A 543 7.84 -21.63 10.05
N THR A 544 6.77 -21.91 10.80
CA THR A 544 6.42 -21.23 12.06
C THR A 544 6.18 -22.17 13.23
N VAL A 545 6.01 -23.47 12.94
CA VAL A 545 5.58 -24.50 13.90
C VAL A 545 6.44 -24.54 15.16
N ASP A 546 7.77 -24.47 15.03
CA ASP A 546 8.67 -24.60 16.17
C ASP A 546 8.53 -23.43 17.17
N TRP A 547 8.35 -22.21 16.66
CA TRP A 547 8.13 -21.02 17.49
C TRP A 547 6.79 -21.08 18.21
N SER A 548 5.73 -21.42 17.47
CA SER A 548 4.37 -21.52 18.04
C SER A 548 4.28 -22.67 19.06
N ARG A 549 4.91 -23.81 18.79
CA ARG A 549 4.99 -24.95 19.74
C ARG A 549 5.72 -24.56 21.01
N TYR A 550 6.87 -23.88 20.88
CA TYR A 550 7.60 -23.41 22.05
C TYR A 550 6.75 -22.41 22.86
N ALA A 551 6.12 -21.43 22.22
CA ALA A 551 5.27 -20.46 22.90
C ALA A 551 4.09 -21.12 23.63
N GLN A 552 3.39 -22.06 22.98
CA GLN A 552 2.29 -22.80 23.61
C GLN A 552 2.77 -23.65 24.80
N SER A 553 4.01 -24.14 24.80
CA SER A 553 4.56 -24.93 25.93
C SER A 553 4.79 -24.10 27.21
N LEU A 554 4.71 -22.77 27.13
CA LEU A 554 4.97 -21.86 28.23
C LEU A 554 3.71 -21.42 28.98
N SER A 555 2.52 -21.75 28.48
CA SER A 555 1.25 -21.34 29.08
C SER A 555 0.16 -22.39 28.86
N ASP A 556 -0.71 -22.54 29.86
CA ASP A 556 -1.95 -23.33 29.72
C ASP A 556 -3.03 -22.57 28.92
N ARG A 557 -2.86 -21.26 28.70
CA ARG A 557 -3.77 -20.47 27.85
C ARG A 557 -3.50 -20.76 26.37
N PRO A 558 -4.52 -20.66 25.50
CA PRO A 558 -4.31 -20.78 24.06
C PRO A 558 -3.35 -19.71 23.54
N VAL A 559 -2.35 -20.13 22.76
CA VAL A 559 -1.42 -19.24 22.05
C VAL A 559 -1.70 -19.33 20.55
N LYS A 560 -1.90 -18.17 19.89
CA LYS A 560 -2.18 -18.14 18.45
C LYS A 560 -0.97 -18.55 17.61
N GLY A 561 -1.17 -19.46 16.68
CA GLY A 561 -0.32 -19.61 15.49
C GLY A 561 -0.56 -18.43 14.54
N MET A 562 0.49 -17.90 13.93
CA MET A 562 0.41 -16.62 13.20
C MET A 562 0.93 -16.77 11.78
N LEU A 563 0.07 -16.60 10.79
CA LEU A 563 0.39 -16.67 9.36
C LEU A 563 -0.06 -15.40 8.63
N THR A 564 0.61 -15.08 7.54
CA THR A 564 0.11 -14.11 6.57
C THR A 564 -0.61 -14.85 5.45
N GLY A 565 -1.79 -14.37 5.10
CA GLY A 565 -2.66 -14.98 4.11
C GLY A 565 -2.10 -14.91 2.68
N PRO A 566 -2.59 -15.79 1.80
CA PRO A 566 -2.07 -15.92 0.45
C PRO A 566 -2.22 -14.65 -0.39
N VAL A 567 -3.32 -13.91 -0.23
CA VAL A 567 -3.56 -12.67 -0.99
C VAL A 567 -2.58 -11.60 -0.53
N THR A 568 -2.30 -11.48 0.76
CA THR A 568 -1.33 -10.49 1.28
C THR A 568 0.10 -10.83 0.88
N ILE A 569 0.52 -12.09 0.95
CA ILE A 569 1.83 -12.51 0.44
C ILE A 569 1.97 -12.15 -1.04
N LEU A 570 0.90 -12.33 -1.83
CA LEU A 570 0.87 -11.94 -3.24
C LEU A 570 0.94 -10.41 -3.41
N GLN A 571 0.04 -9.64 -2.80
CA GLN A 571 -0.11 -8.20 -3.03
C GLN A 571 1.11 -7.39 -2.58
N TRP A 572 1.77 -7.81 -1.50
CA TRP A 572 2.95 -7.13 -0.96
C TRP A 572 4.28 -7.71 -1.43
N SER A 573 4.24 -8.56 -2.46
CA SER A 573 5.40 -8.98 -3.24
C SER A 573 5.39 -8.33 -4.62
N PHE A 574 6.56 -8.21 -5.24
CA PHE A 574 6.63 -8.03 -6.68
C PHE A 574 6.29 -9.36 -7.37
N VAL A 575 5.06 -9.43 -7.89
CA VAL A 575 4.48 -10.67 -8.46
C VAL A 575 4.89 -10.84 -9.90
N ARG A 576 5.23 -12.07 -10.31
CA ARG A 576 5.29 -12.52 -11.70
C ARG A 576 4.19 -11.92 -12.60
N ASN A 577 4.57 -11.55 -13.81
CA ASN A 577 3.67 -11.05 -14.86
C ASN A 577 3.52 -12.01 -16.07
N ASP A 578 3.92 -13.27 -15.92
CA ASP A 578 3.88 -14.30 -16.97
C ASP A 578 2.73 -15.31 -16.81
N GLN A 579 1.89 -15.15 -15.78
CA GLN A 579 0.66 -15.94 -15.56
C GLN A 579 -0.38 -15.14 -14.76
N PRO A 580 -1.65 -15.57 -14.69
CA PRO A 580 -2.66 -14.93 -13.87
C PRO A 580 -2.28 -14.86 -12.38
N ARG A 581 -2.63 -13.75 -11.73
CA ARG A 581 -2.44 -13.55 -10.28
C ARG A 581 -3.17 -14.61 -9.45
N SER A 582 -4.35 -15.03 -9.89
CA SER A 582 -5.18 -16.06 -9.24
C SER A 582 -4.46 -17.42 -9.15
N GLU A 583 -3.78 -17.84 -10.21
CA GLU A 583 -2.99 -19.08 -10.24
C GLU A 583 -1.84 -19.02 -9.24
N THR A 584 -1.12 -17.90 -9.23
CA THR A 584 -0.04 -17.66 -8.26
C THR A 584 -0.56 -17.67 -6.82
N CYS A 585 -1.68 -17.01 -6.56
CA CYS A 585 -2.30 -16.96 -5.24
C CYS A 585 -2.74 -18.35 -4.75
N ARG A 586 -3.24 -19.20 -5.66
CA ARG A 586 -3.62 -20.59 -5.36
C ARG A 586 -2.41 -21.43 -4.94
N GLN A 587 -1.25 -21.23 -5.57
CA GLN A 587 -0.01 -21.91 -5.18
C GLN A 587 0.42 -21.51 -3.75
N ILE A 588 0.38 -20.21 -3.44
CA ILE A 588 0.67 -19.71 -2.08
C ILE A 588 -0.33 -20.30 -1.07
N ALA A 589 -1.62 -20.36 -1.41
CA ALA A 589 -2.64 -20.92 -0.54
C ALA A 589 -2.41 -22.42 -0.24
N LEU A 590 -1.98 -23.21 -1.23
CA LEU A 590 -1.63 -24.62 -1.02
C LEU A 590 -0.40 -24.80 -0.13
N ALA A 591 0.58 -23.92 -0.24
CA ALA A 591 1.75 -23.88 0.64
C ALA A 591 1.34 -23.55 2.08
N LEU A 592 0.48 -22.55 2.27
CA LEU A 592 -0.02 -22.16 3.59
C LEU A 592 -0.97 -23.21 4.18
N ARG A 593 -1.73 -23.94 3.35
CA ARG A 593 -2.58 -25.05 3.80
C ARG A 593 -1.77 -26.11 4.55
N ASP A 594 -0.58 -26.42 4.05
CA ASP A 594 0.32 -27.39 4.71
C ASP A 594 0.84 -26.84 6.04
N GLU A 595 1.15 -25.55 6.12
CA GLU A 595 1.59 -24.90 7.36
C GLU A 595 0.48 -24.87 8.42
N VAL A 596 -0.76 -24.55 8.01
CA VAL A 596 -1.94 -24.59 8.89
C VAL A 596 -2.16 -26.00 9.43
N ALA A 597 -2.05 -27.02 8.57
CA ALA A 597 -2.18 -28.41 8.98
C ALA A 597 -1.07 -28.85 9.96
N ASP A 598 0.16 -28.40 9.75
CA ASP A 598 1.28 -28.71 10.64
C ASP A 598 1.17 -28.00 12.00
N LEU A 599 0.68 -26.75 12.03
CA LEU A 599 0.37 -26.03 13.27
C LEU A 599 -0.71 -26.77 14.07
N GLU A 600 -1.80 -27.17 13.43
CA GLU A 600 -2.88 -27.91 14.08
C GLU A 600 -2.39 -29.26 14.64
N GLN A 601 -1.56 -29.99 13.88
CA GLN A 601 -0.95 -31.25 14.33
C GLN A 601 0.05 -31.05 15.49
N ALA A 602 0.68 -29.88 15.57
CA ALA A 602 1.58 -29.52 16.67
C ALA A 602 0.84 -29.07 17.96
N GLY A 603 -0.49 -29.11 17.97
CA GLY A 603 -1.31 -28.70 19.12
C GLY A 603 -1.68 -27.21 19.14
N ILE A 604 -1.39 -26.48 18.06
CA ILE A 604 -1.74 -25.05 17.94
C ILE A 604 -3.11 -24.95 17.28
N ALA A 605 -4.17 -24.87 18.09
CA ALA A 605 -5.55 -24.93 17.62
C ALA A 605 -6.24 -23.55 17.48
N MET A 606 -5.58 -22.45 17.84
CA MET A 606 -6.00 -21.10 17.41
C MET A 606 -5.00 -20.60 16.38
N ILE A 607 -5.42 -20.44 15.13
CA ILE A 607 -4.54 -20.08 14.02
C ILE A 607 -5.09 -18.82 13.37
N GLN A 608 -4.29 -17.77 13.38
CA GLN A 608 -4.60 -16.50 12.75
C GLN A 608 -3.91 -16.42 11.39
N VAL A 609 -4.68 -16.13 10.35
CA VAL A 609 -4.21 -15.94 8.98
C VAL A 609 -4.63 -14.54 8.52
N ASP A 610 -3.67 -13.62 8.44
CA ASP A 610 -3.98 -12.20 8.24
C ASP A 610 -4.07 -11.82 6.76
N GLU A 611 -5.15 -11.11 6.38
CA GLU A 611 -5.39 -10.63 5.02
C GLU A 611 -5.60 -9.10 4.90
N PRO A 612 -4.67 -8.27 5.39
CA PRO A 612 -4.81 -6.80 5.29
C PRO A 612 -4.80 -6.29 3.85
N ALA A 613 -4.24 -7.04 2.88
CA ALA A 613 -4.16 -6.59 1.49
C ALA A 613 -5.35 -7.04 0.62
N ILE A 614 -6.35 -7.74 1.17
CA ILE A 614 -7.50 -8.18 0.37
C ILE A 614 -8.26 -6.99 -0.24
N ARG A 615 -8.45 -5.89 0.52
CA ARG A 615 -9.04 -4.66 -0.02
C ARG A 615 -8.05 -3.90 -0.90
N GLU A 616 -6.78 -3.82 -0.50
CA GLU A 616 -5.74 -3.14 -1.27
C GLU A 616 -5.66 -3.66 -2.71
N GLY A 617 -5.88 -4.96 -2.90
CA GLY A 617 -5.87 -5.59 -4.22
C GLY A 617 -7.12 -5.39 -5.07
N LEU A 618 -8.17 -4.72 -4.57
CA LEU A 618 -9.38 -4.48 -5.33
C LEU A 618 -9.06 -3.68 -6.60
N PRO A 619 -9.55 -4.10 -7.78
CA PRO A 619 -9.54 -3.26 -8.96
C PRO A 619 -10.25 -1.92 -8.70
N LEU A 620 -9.85 -0.86 -9.39
CA LEU A 620 -10.46 0.46 -9.17
C LEU A 620 -11.93 0.51 -9.59
N ARG A 621 -12.32 -0.28 -10.60
CA ARG A 621 -13.72 -0.35 -11.08
C ARG A 621 -14.48 -1.50 -10.44
N ARG A 622 -15.67 -1.22 -9.95
CA ARG A 622 -16.57 -2.18 -9.28
C ARG A 622 -16.95 -3.36 -10.19
N GLY A 623 -17.04 -3.12 -11.50
CA GLY A 623 -17.33 -4.18 -12.49
C GLY A 623 -16.30 -5.32 -12.50
N GLU A 624 -15.08 -5.07 -12.00
CA GLU A 624 -14.00 -6.05 -11.94
C GLU A 624 -13.85 -6.70 -10.55
N TRP A 625 -14.61 -6.25 -9.55
CA TRP A 625 -14.47 -6.73 -8.17
C TRP A 625 -14.84 -8.18 -7.99
N SER A 626 -15.92 -8.66 -8.63
CA SER A 626 -16.40 -10.04 -8.46
C SER A 626 -15.29 -11.05 -8.82
N ALA A 627 -14.69 -10.87 -10.00
CA ALA A 627 -13.63 -11.75 -10.47
C ALA A 627 -12.43 -11.76 -9.53
N TYR A 628 -12.06 -10.61 -8.95
CA TYR A 628 -10.99 -10.52 -7.96
C TYR A 628 -11.34 -11.20 -6.63
N LEU A 629 -12.49 -10.85 -6.06
CA LEU A 629 -12.92 -11.32 -4.74
C LEU A 629 -13.20 -12.82 -4.75
N GLU A 630 -13.70 -13.38 -5.85
CA GLU A 630 -13.91 -14.82 -6.02
C GLU A 630 -12.62 -15.61 -5.76
N TRP A 631 -11.55 -15.35 -6.52
CA TRP A 631 -10.30 -16.11 -6.33
C TRP A 631 -9.57 -15.73 -5.04
N ALA A 632 -9.71 -14.50 -4.54
CA ALA A 632 -9.08 -14.06 -3.30
C ALA A 632 -9.68 -14.81 -2.09
N VAL A 633 -11.01 -14.90 -2.04
CA VAL A 633 -11.74 -15.66 -1.01
C VAL A 633 -11.45 -17.16 -1.16
N GLU A 634 -11.46 -17.71 -2.38
CA GLU A 634 -11.09 -19.11 -2.62
C GLU A 634 -9.69 -19.43 -2.08
N ALA A 635 -8.70 -18.57 -2.35
CA ALA A 635 -7.32 -18.77 -1.89
C ALA A 635 -7.23 -18.77 -0.36
N PHE A 636 -7.88 -17.81 0.32
CA PHE A 636 -7.93 -17.80 1.78
C PHE A 636 -8.56 -19.09 2.33
N ARG A 637 -9.71 -19.49 1.79
CA ARG A 637 -10.41 -20.72 2.22
C ARG A 637 -9.59 -21.97 1.94
N LEU A 638 -8.88 -22.02 0.82
CA LEU A 638 -8.00 -23.14 0.49
C LEU A 638 -6.89 -23.31 1.54
N ALA A 639 -6.34 -22.21 2.06
CA ALA A 639 -5.34 -22.24 3.12
C ALA A 639 -5.93 -22.68 4.47
N THR A 640 -7.17 -22.29 4.80
CA THR A 640 -7.71 -22.40 6.17
C THR A 640 -8.75 -23.50 6.38
N SER A 641 -9.35 -24.04 5.33
CA SER A 641 -10.50 -24.96 5.45
C SER A 641 -10.12 -26.40 5.88
N GLY A 642 -8.84 -26.74 5.93
CA GLY A 642 -8.36 -28.09 6.25
C GLY A 642 -8.42 -28.48 7.74
N VAL A 643 -8.85 -27.57 8.61
CA VAL A 643 -8.81 -27.75 10.07
C VAL A 643 -10.11 -28.35 10.64
N ARG A 644 -10.00 -28.93 11.83
CA ARG A 644 -11.13 -29.49 12.61
C ARG A 644 -12.10 -28.39 13.08
N ASP A 645 -13.28 -28.79 13.55
CA ASP A 645 -14.30 -27.84 14.00
C ASP A 645 -13.89 -27.12 15.31
N GLU A 646 -13.10 -27.78 16.16
CA GLU A 646 -12.60 -27.24 17.43
C GLU A 646 -11.47 -26.22 17.22
N THR A 647 -10.77 -26.29 16.08
CA THR A 647 -9.73 -25.33 15.70
C THR A 647 -10.36 -24.02 15.27
N GLN A 648 -9.89 -22.92 15.82
CA GLN A 648 -10.40 -21.58 15.54
C GLN A 648 -9.50 -20.85 14.55
N ILE A 649 -10.07 -20.46 13.40
CA ILE A 649 -9.42 -19.62 12.40
C ILE A 649 -9.73 -18.15 12.71
N HIS A 650 -8.68 -17.39 13.01
CA HIS A 650 -8.75 -15.93 13.14
C HIS A 650 -8.28 -15.28 11.84
N THR A 651 -8.79 -14.10 11.52
CA THR A 651 -8.21 -13.24 10.49
C THR A 651 -8.19 -11.81 11.00
N HIS A 652 -7.10 -11.10 10.72
CA HIS A 652 -7.02 -9.66 10.90
C HIS A 652 -7.10 -8.93 9.57
N MET A 653 -7.84 -7.82 9.56
CA MET A 653 -7.89 -6.90 8.43
C MET A 653 -7.68 -5.46 8.92
N CYS A 654 -6.68 -4.78 8.38
CA CYS A 654 -6.39 -3.37 8.65
C CYS A 654 -7.01 -2.47 7.57
N TYR A 655 -7.17 -1.18 7.85
CA TYR A 655 -7.37 -0.09 6.87
C TYR A 655 -8.43 -0.31 5.79
N SER A 656 -9.70 -0.44 6.16
CA SER A 656 -10.72 -0.65 5.14
C SER A 656 -12.14 -0.23 5.53
N GLU A 657 -12.80 0.49 4.62
CA GLU A 657 -14.27 0.67 4.68
C GLU A 657 -14.96 -0.63 4.27
N PHE A 658 -15.13 -1.55 5.22
CA PHE A 658 -15.58 -2.92 4.95
C PHE A 658 -16.96 -3.06 4.31
N GLY A 659 -17.80 -2.01 4.32
CA GLY A 659 -19.19 -2.08 3.84
C GLY A 659 -19.33 -2.61 2.42
N ASP A 660 -18.38 -2.25 1.54
CA ASP A 660 -18.35 -2.63 0.13
C ASP A 660 -18.00 -4.10 -0.15
N ILE A 661 -17.31 -4.77 0.78
CA ILE A 661 -16.80 -6.14 0.60
C ILE A 661 -17.25 -7.11 1.71
N LEU A 662 -18.17 -6.70 2.57
CA LEU A 662 -18.58 -7.49 3.73
C LEU A 662 -19.12 -8.87 3.34
N ALA A 663 -19.83 -9.00 2.22
CA ALA A 663 -20.24 -10.30 1.68
C ALA A 663 -19.05 -11.24 1.40
N SER A 664 -17.94 -10.70 0.91
CA SER A 664 -16.71 -11.47 0.68
C SER A 664 -16.00 -11.84 1.98
N ILE A 665 -16.01 -10.94 2.97
CA ILE A 665 -15.49 -11.22 4.31
C ILE A 665 -16.29 -12.34 4.97
N VAL A 666 -17.62 -12.32 4.88
CA VAL A 666 -18.48 -13.43 5.32
C VAL A 666 -18.11 -14.72 4.59
N ALA A 667 -17.90 -14.65 3.27
CA ALA A 667 -17.56 -15.81 2.46
C ALA A 667 -16.20 -16.43 2.80
N MET A 668 -15.28 -15.69 3.43
CA MET A 668 -14.00 -16.23 3.94
C MET A 668 -14.18 -17.24 5.08
N ASP A 669 -15.32 -17.22 5.77
CA ASP A 669 -15.69 -18.18 6.84
C ASP A 669 -14.65 -18.29 7.98
N ALA A 670 -13.98 -17.18 8.32
CA ALA A 670 -13.14 -17.08 9.51
C ALA A 670 -14.00 -17.10 10.77
N ASP A 671 -13.57 -17.81 11.80
CA ASP A 671 -14.34 -17.95 13.04
C ASP A 671 -14.35 -16.64 13.85
N VAL A 672 -13.22 -15.92 13.86
CA VAL A 672 -13.07 -14.61 14.53
C VAL A 672 -12.40 -13.62 13.58
N LEU A 673 -13.04 -12.46 13.37
CA LEU A 673 -12.50 -11.36 12.59
C LEU A 673 -12.07 -10.21 13.51
N SER A 674 -10.82 -9.77 13.43
CA SER A 674 -10.38 -8.53 14.08
C SER A 674 -10.24 -7.39 13.06
N ILE A 675 -10.80 -6.22 13.38
CA ILE A 675 -10.81 -5.04 12.49
C ILE A 675 -10.28 -3.81 13.21
N GLU A 676 -9.61 -2.93 12.47
CA GLU A 676 -9.24 -1.59 12.94
C GLU A 676 -10.47 -0.69 13.03
N SER A 677 -10.73 -0.09 14.19
CA SER A 677 -11.94 0.74 14.40
C SER A 677 -11.80 1.91 15.37
N SER A 678 -10.71 2.02 16.14
CA SER A 678 -10.64 3.04 17.20
C SER A 678 -10.62 4.47 16.64
N ARG A 679 -10.03 4.66 15.44
CA ARG A 679 -9.95 5.96 14.74
C ARG A 679 -11.27 6.39 14.12
N SER A 680 -12.13 5.45 13.75
CA SER A 680 -13.44 5.69 13.11
C SER A 680 -14.60 5.67 14.10
N ARG A 681 -14.34 5.69 15.42
CA ARG A 681 -15.36 5.70 16.48
C ARG A 681 -16.48 4.66 16.30
N MET A 682 -16.14 3.45 15.84
CA MET A 682 -17.09 2.35 15.63
C MET A 682 -18.16 2.57 14.55
N GLU A 683 -18.08 3.63 13.73
CA GLU A 683 -19.04 3.89 12.64
C GLU A 683 -19.15 2.69 11.67
N LEU A 684 -18.03 1.98 11.46
CA LEU A 684 -17.95 0.80 10.61
C LEU A 684 -18.80 -0.38 11.10
N LEU A 685 -19.08 -0.48 12.41
CA LEU A 685 -19.85 -1.60 12.97
C LEU A 685 -21.32 -1.58 12.53
N GLY A 686 -21.88 -0.41 12.22
CA GLY A 686 -23.25 -0.29 11.73
C GLY A 686 -23.53 -1.17 10.50
N ASN A 687 -22.54 -1.28 9.60
CA ASN A 687 -22.61 -2.12 8.41
C ASN A 687 -22.70 -3.62 8.75
N PHE A 688 -21.97 -4.07 9.78
CA PHE A 688 -21.99 -5.47 10.23
C PHE A 688 -23.37 -5.88 10.75
N ARG A 689 -24.06 -4.99 11.46
CA ARG A 689 -25.43 -5.23 11.92
C ARG A 689 -26.43 -5.23 10.76
N GLN A 690 -26.35 -4.23 9.87
CA GLN A 690 -27.28 -4.10 8.75
C GLN A 690 -27.21 -5.28 7.78
N GLN A 691 -26.00 -5.76 7.49
CA GLN A 691 -25.80 -6.87 6.56
C GLN A 691 -25.77 -8.25 7.25
N GLY A 692 -25.78 -8.29 8.59
CA GLY A 692 -25.90 -9.52 9.37
C GLY A 692 -24.64 -10.41 9.35
N TYR A 693 -23.47 -9.86 9.70
CA TYR A 693 -22.25 -10.67 9.83
C TYR A 693 -22.48 -11.79 10.86
N PRO A 694 -22.25 -13.08 10.49
CA PRO A 694 -22.69 -14.20 11.33
C PRO A 694 -21.68 -14.58 12.43
N ASN A 695 -20.39 -14.36 12.19
CA ASN A 695 -19.30 -14.90 13.02
C ASN A 695 -18.84 -13.90 14.10
N ASP A 696 -17.85 -14.27 14.91
CA ASP A 696 -17.33 -13.42 15.99
C ASP A 696 -16.49 -12.25 15.44
N VAL A 697 -16.51 -11.11 16.14
CA VAL A 697 -15.83 -9.87 15.72
C VAL A 697 -15.11 -9.21 16.89
N GLY A 698 -13.88 -8.78 16.65
CA GLY A 698 -13.04 -8.01 17.55
C GLY A 698 -12.74 -6.61 16.99
N PRO A 699 -13.62 -5.62 17.23
CA PRO A 699 -13.34 -4.24 16.85
C PRO A 699 -12.21 -3.68 17.72
N GLY A 700 -11.20 -3.10 17.09
CA GLY A 700 -10.07 -2.49 17.78
C GLY A 700 -10.49 -1.32 18.67
N ILE A 701 -10.11 -1.39 19.95
CA ILE A 701 -10.49 -0.39 20.98
C ILE A 701 -9.33 0.52 21.41
N TYR A 702 -8.19 0.45 20.70
CA TYR A 702 -7.00 1.27 20.96
C TYR A 702 -6.16 1.47 19.69
N ASP A 703 -5.87 2.74 19.36
CA ASP A 703 -4.98 3.15 18.26
C ASP A 703 -3.51 2.87 18.58
N ILE A 704 -3.01 1.78 18.02
CA ILE A 704 -1.62 1.35 18.21
C ILE A 704 -0.60 2.22 17.50
N HIS A 705 -0.98 3.16 16.64
CA HIS A 705 -0.06 4.04 15.90
C HIS A 705 0.31 5.31 16.66
N SER A 706 -0.40 5.60 17.74
CA SER A 706 -0.11 6.70 18.65
C SER A 706 0.64 6.19 19.89
N PRO A 707 1.66 6.91 20.39
CA PRO A 707 2.27 6.61 21.69
C PRO A 707 1.37 6.99 22.88
N ARG A 708 0.18 7.56 22.63
CA ARG A 708 -0.81 7.89 23.65
C ARG A 708 -1.39 6.61 24.29
N VAL A 709 -1.44 6.58 25.62
CA VAL A 709 -2.12 5.53 26.39
C VAL A 709 -3.58 5.97 26.62
N PRO A 710 -4.60 5.28 26.07
CA PRO A 710 -6.00 5.63 26.32
C PRO A 710 -6.43 5.27 27.73
N SER A 711 -7.41 5.99 28.27
CA SER A 711 -7.99 5.72 29.58
C SER A 711 -8.96 4.52 29.55
N ILE A 712 -9.25 3.96 30.72
CA ILE A 712 -10.22 2.87 30.85
C ILE A 712 -11.61 3.34 30.40
N GLU A 713 -12.00 4.56 30.74
CA GLU A 713 -13.29 5.15 30.39
C GLU A 713 -13.46 5.29 28.88
N GLU A 714 -12.39 5.71 28.16
CA GLU A 714 -12.39 5.76 26.69
C GLU A 714 -12.67 4.38 26.10
N MET A 715 -12.00 3.34 26.62
CA MET A 715 -12.14 1.96 26.14
C MET A 715 -13.51 1.35 26.49
N VAL A 716 -14.04 1.61 27.69
CA VAL A 716 -15.37 1.17 28.10
C VAL A 716 -16.43 1.78 27.20
N ALA A 717 -16.36 3.08 26.90
CA ALA A 717 -17.31 3.74 26.00
C ALA A 717 -17.31 3.10 24.60
N LEU A 718 -16.13 2.77 24.06
CA LEU A 718 -16.03 2.08 22.77
C LEU A 718 -16.62 0.65 22.81
N LEU A 719 -16.39 -0.09 23.89
CA LEU A 719 -16.96 -1.43 24.07
C LEU A 719 -18.48 -1.41 24.21
N GLU A 720 -19.04 -0.42 24.91
CA GLU A 720 -20.49 -0.26 25.05
C GLU A 720 -21.15 0.05 23.70
N LEU A 721 -20.55 0.94 22.91
CA LEU A 721 -20.99 1.19 21.53
C LEU A 721 -20.96 -0.09 20.68
N ALA A 722 -19.93 -0.92 20.82
CA ALA A 722 -19.88 -2.21 20.13
C ALA A 722 -21.02 -3.16 20.56
N CYS A 723 -21.35 -3.20 21.86
CA CYS A 723 -22.43 -4.03 22.41
C CYS A 723 -23.83 -3.58 21.96
N GLU A 724 -24.01 -2.31 21.59
CA GLU A 724 -25.27 -1.82 21.00
C GLU A 724 -25.49 -2.31 19.56
N VAL A 725 -24.41 -2.67 18.87
CA VAL A 725 -24.42 -3.02 17.45
C VAL A 725 -24.34 -4.53 17.23
N LEU A 726 -23.55 -5.24 18.05
CA LEU A 726 -23.35 -6.68 17.96
C LEU A 726 -23.69 -7.37 19.31
N PRO A 727 -24.24 -8.60 19.27
CA PRO A 727 -24.44 -9.42 20.47
C PRO A 727 -23.12 -9.62 21.24
N VAL A 728 -23.18 -9.45 22.56
CA VAL A 728 -22.00 -9.47 23.44
C VAL A 728 -21.24 -10.81 23.38
N GLU A 729 -21.94 -11.91 23.13
CA GLU A 729 -21.38 -13.25 23.00
C GLU A 729 -20.58 -13.50 21.72
N ARG A 730 -20.55 -12.51 20.81
CA ARG A 730 -19.75 -12.50 19.57
C ARG A 730 -18.63 -11.47 19.59
N LEU A 731 -18.53 -10.66 20.64
CA LEU A 731 -17.54 -9.59 20.73
C LEU A 731 -16.24 -10.07 21.36
N TRP A 732 -15.13 -9.75 20.72
CA TRP A 732 -13.76 -9.91 21.21
C TRP A 732 -13.15 -8.55 21.54
N VAL A 733 -12.16 -8.53 22.44
CA VAL A 733 -11.49 -7.29 22.88
C VAL A 733 -10.02 -7.33 22.49
N ASN A 734 -9.62 -6.42 21.59
CA ASN A 734 -8.26 -6.34 21.05
C ASN A 734 -7.88 -4.90 20.69
N PRO A 735 -6.57 -4.61 20.54
CA PRO A 735 -6.11 -3.38 19.91
C PRO A 735 -6.42 -3.35 18.40
N ASP A 736 -6.24 -2.20 17.76
CA ASP A 736 -6.47 -2.02 16.32
C ASP A 736 -5.57 -2.88 15.41
N CYS A 737 -4.31 -3.13 15.81
CA CYS A 737 -3.34 -3.90 15.02
C CYS A 737 -2.21 -4.44 15.93
N GLY A 738 -1.15 -4.98 15.34
CA GLY A 738 0.05 -5.45 16.04
C GLY A 738 0.87 -4.34 16.71
N LEU A 739 1.58 -4.67 17.79
CA LEU A 739 2.24 -3.71 18.69
C LEU A 739 3.73 -3.47 18.37
N LYS A 740 4.21 -3.96 17.22
CA LYS A 740 5.61 -3.90 16.75
C LYS A 740 6.31 -2.55 16.88
N THR A 741 5.57 -1.47 16.66
CA THR A 741 6.12 -0.10 16.55
C THR A 741 6.12 0.68 17.85
N ARG A 742 5.56 0.11 18.92
CA ARG A 742 5.47 0.71 20.26
C ARG A 742 6.56 0.18 21.19
N GLY A 743 6.75 0.87 22.30
CA GLY A 743 7.58 0.46 23.44
C GLY A 743 6.77 -0.29 24.50
N TRP A 744 7.48 -1.03 25.34
CA TRP A 744 6.87 -1.80 26.42
C TRP A 744 6.08 -0.96 27.44
N PRO A 745 6.56 0.21 27.92
CA PRO A 745 5.84 0.98 28.94
C PRO A 745 4.43 1.38 28.50
N GLU A 746 4.27 1.89 27.27
CA GLU A 746 2.96 2.27 26.75
C GLU A 746 2.06 1.06 26.44
N ILE A 747 2.64 -0.06 26.03
CA ILE A 747 1.89 -1.30 25.77
C ILE A 747 1.33 -1.89 27.05
N GLU A 748 2.16 -2.06 28.08
CA GLU A 748 1.73 -2.65 29.34
C GLU A 748 0.61 -1.82 29.98
N ALA A 749 0.74 -0.48 29.94
CA ALA A 749 -0.30 0.42 30.43
C ALA A 749 -1.60 0.33 29.60
N SER A 750 -1.50 0.35 28.27
CA SER A 750 -2.68 0.30 27.39
C SER A 750 -3.40 -1.05 27.47
N LEU A 751 -2.66 -2.17 27.51
CA LEU A 751 -3.24 -3.51 27.63
C LEU A 751 -3.84 -3.77 29.02
N ALA A 752 -3.24 -3.24 30.09
CA ALA A 752 -3.84 -3.31 31.42
C ALA A 752 -5.21 -2.61 31.44
N ASN A 753 -5.28 -1.38 30.91
CA ASN A 753 -6.53 -0.64 30.79
C ASN A 753 -7.57 -1.39 29.93
N MET A 754 -7.12 -2.03 28.85
CA MET A 754 -7.96 -2.83 27.95
C MET A 754 -8.59 -4.04 28.65
N VAL A 755 -7.79 -4.79 29.42
CA VAL A 755 -8.28 -5.93 30.20
C VAL A 755 -9.25 -5.49 31.28
N ASP A 756 -8.97 -4.39 31.97
CA ASP A 756 -9.87 -3.85 33.00
C ASP A 756 -11.18 -3.31 32.42
N ALA A 757 -11.15 -2.68 31.25
CA ALA A 757 -12.36 -2.28 30.52
C ALA A 757 -13.22 -3.50 30.17
N ALA A 758 -12.61 -4.58 29.64
CA ALA A 758 -13.32 -5.82 29.32
C ALA A 758 -13.97 -6.44 30.57
N ARG A 759 -13.27 -6.48 31.71
CA ARG A 759 -13.81 -6.97 32.99
C ARG A 759 -15.01 -6.15 33.46
N GLN A 760 -14.93 -4.82 33.35
CA GLN A 760 -16.02 -3.94 33.74
C GLN A 760 -17.28 -4.19 32.90
N VAL A 761 -17.14 -4.23 31.57
CA VAL A 761 -18.29 -4.48 30.68
C VAL A 761 -18.84 -5.89 30.88
N ARG A 762 -17.97 -6.90 31.00
CA ARG A 762 -18.36 -8.30 31.29
C ARG A 762 -19.21 -8.41 32.56
N SER A 763 -18.86 -7.67 33.62
CA SER A 763 -19.63 -7.68 34.88
C SER A 763 -21.06 -7.14 34.72
N ARG A 764 -21.28 -6.19 33.78
CA ARG A 764 -22.60 -5.61 33.50
C ARG A 764 -23.52 -6.57 32.75
N HIS A 765 -22.94 -7.47 31.95
CA HIS A 765 -23.67 -8.48 31.17
C HIS A 765 -23.78 -9.84 31.87
N ALA A 766 -23.08 -10.07 32.98
CA ALA A 766 -23.13 -11.32 33.74
C ALA A 766 -24.44 -11.51 34.55
N THR A 767 -25.29 -10.48 34.65
CA THR A 767 -26.56 -10.47 35.40
C THR A 767 -27.82 -10.51 34.51
N GLY A 768 -27.70 -10.92 33.25
CA GLY A 768 -28.81 -11.00 32.28
C GLY A 768 -29.31 -12.42 32.05
#